data_AF-A0AAN9SEW3-F1
#
_entry.id   AF-A0AAN9SEW3-F1
#
_cell.length_a   1.000
_cell.length_b   1.000
_cell.length_c   1.000
_cell.angle_alpha   90.00
_cell.angle_beta   90.00
_cell.angle_gamma   90.00
#
_symmetry.space_group_name_H-M   'P 1'
#
loop_
_entity.id
_entity.type
_entity.pdbx_description
1 polymer ?
#
loop_
_entity_poly.entity_id
_entity_poly.type
_entity_poly.pdbx_seq_one_letter_code
_entity_poly.pdbx_strand_id
1 'polypeptide(L)'
;MDTQRAEDTIDIDLGGFSSSGEAIGDLDDDFTGLELNLACFSEKVANLSNFVMQLETLGVELEGLVLDKEDSDVDMVCVGKCLEFDLLCGVLGSEVVELGRFLDTLRAAITNPGERVGSCMSWQDKLLYSEQCLQQSEEQFLEIKKQSANFERTLSSYKKGGKGNFEEGEIIIEDDQSLNVSTVINMQTPEQQRHVLRMLEKSLANEMDLEKNFIDSMQIEEKLRQRTVSLEQELILTEEEATDAWERLLEADNACEILASISKELLGRLQLSQFNLNGLRQRESELTAKLETSIEQLKERDVASEKIEQLNGKLILANSEVVTLSHEVCSLEKQLKESGCQLMNVKASAEEYQKQYNVLCSEVKEMEGVIVDLKENASNAESQANSAEAQCKLLMETNDELNKQLALLKDGGGKSERIESLERLLRESNLRQQHAIASAEASQEKQSMLYSTIKDMEHVMKDIKSKVSKAESRADSAEDKCVILSESNTDLNTELNLLKSRLECLEGSLHQVEEAKVASAKDIGKHTKVLKKLVMQLAVERERLKKQLSSLASENKILVVKLKQTNKHPSQEVSVTLATDHEVDRTWKNSSANDSEVMFADSMPDADTVRRIDAGVLNVKHFFMLSVLVLLVSAVTYLNVDVNL
;
A
#
# COMPACT_ATOMS: atom_id res chain seq x y z
N MET A 1 -14.65 -43.31 36.56
CA MET A 1 -13.31 -43.06 37.13
C MET A 1 -12.58 -42.08 36.25
N ASP A 2 -12.40 -40.81 36.62
CA ASP A 2 -13.08 -40.03 37.66
C ASP A 2 -13.15 -38.55 37.26
N THR A 3 -14.14 -37.85 37.80
CA THR A 3 -14.32 -36.41 37.64
C THR A 3 -13.38 -35.67 38.58
N GLN A 4 -12.71 -34.60 38.13
CA GLN A 4 -12.37 -33.54 39.08
C GLN A 4 -12.40 -32.14 38.45
N ARG A 5 -13.12 -31.27 39.16
CA ARG A 5 -13.39 -29.86 38.90
C ARG A 5 -12.60 -29.10 39.97
N ALA A 6 -11.86 -28.07 39.59
CA ALA A 6 -11.27 -27.14 40.55
C ALA A 6 -12.10 -25.85 40.55
N GLU A 7 -12.87 -25.66 41.63
CA GLU A 7 -13.35 -24.35 42.06
C GLU A 7 -12.26 -23.75 42.94
N ASP A 8 -11.90 -22.50 42.71
CA ASP A 8 -11.20 -21.69 43.71
C ASP A 8 -12.08 -20.48 44.01
N THR A 9 -12.51 -20.39 45.27
CA THR A 9 -13.49 -19.42 45.75
C THR A 9 -12.77 -18.42 46.64
N ILE A 10 -12.77 -17.15 46.25
CA ILE A 10 -12.49 -16.04 47.16
C ILE A 10 -13.73 -15.14 47.13
N ASP A 11 -14.28 -14.89 48.30
CA ASP A 11 -15.58 -14.25 48.50
C ASP A 11 -15.46 -13.07 49.47
N ILE A 12 -16.44 -12.17 49.43
CA ILE A 12 -16.71 -11.06 50.36
C ILE A 12 -15.76 -9.84 50.27
N ASP A 13 -16.24 -8.77 49.62
CA ASP A 13 -16.95 -7.71 50.39
C ASP A 13 -17.98 -6.98 49.50
N LEU A 14 -19.12 -6.60 50.08
CA LEU A 14 -20.27 -6.01 49.41
C LEU A 14 -20.65 -4.68 50.09
N GLY A 15 -19.95 -3.61 49.72
CA GLY A 15 -20.08 -2.28 50.30
C GLY A 15 -20.51 -1.19 49.31
N GLY A 16 -21.79 -0.80 49.38
CA GLY A 16 -22.36 0.52 49.08
C GLY A 16 -21.79 1.43 47.97
N PHE A 17 -22.65 1.70 46.97
CA PHE A 17 -22.67 2.87 46.07
C PHE A 17 -21.76 4.08 46.40
N SER A 18 -21.01 4.52 45.40
CA SER A 18 -21.03 5.93 45.00
C SER A 18 -20.75 6.08 43.50
N SER A 19 -21.70 6.66 42.75
CA SER A 19 -21.44 7.11 41.37
C SER A 19 -20.66 8.42 41.44
N SER A 20 -19.43 8.41 40.94
CA SER A 20 -18.53 9.57 40.92
C SER A 20 -17.72 9.65 39.62
N GLY A 21 -18.22 9.05 38.54
CA GLY A 21 -17.60 9.10 37.21
C GLY A 21 -18.21 10.15 36.27
N GLU A 22 -19.47 10.54 36.50
CA GLU A 22 -20.27 11.32 35.55
C GLU A 22 -20.14 12.84 35.77
N ALA A 23 -20.10 13.29 37.03
CA ALA A 23 -20.02 14.71 37.39
C ALA A 23 -18.69 15.42 37.03
N ILE A 24 -17.62 14.67 36.72
CA ILE A 24 -16.33 15.26 36.28
C ILE A 24 -16.39 15.63 34.79
N GLY A 25 -17.17 14.90 33.98
CA GLY A 25 -17.36 15.19 32.56
C GLY A 25 -18.15 16.48 32.34
N ASP A 26 -19.34 16.57 32.95
CA ASP A 26 -20.19 17.78 32.88
C ASP A 26 -19.44 19.04 33.35
N LEU A 27 -18.57 18.92 34.36
CA LEU A 27 -17.76 20.03 34.83
C LEU A 27 -16.76 20.48 33.76
N ASP A 28 -15.84 19.63 33.29
CA ASP A 28 -14.78 20.04 32.35
C ASP A 28 -15.36 20.56 31.00
N ASP A 29 -16.56 20.11 30.61
CA ASP A 29 -17.31 20.65 29.47
C ASP A 29 -17.88 22.06 29.73
N ASP A 30 -18.47 22.32 30.92
CA ASP A 30 -18.89 23.65 31.39
C ASP A 30 -17.72 24.67 31.37
N PHE A 31 -16.51 24.25 31.75
CA PHE A 31 -15.31 25.13 31.71
C PHE A 31 -14.73 25.30 30.31
N THR A 32 -14.73 24.24 29.49
CA THR A 32 -14.33 24.36 28.08
C THR A 32 -15.27 25.34 27.35
N GLY A 33 -16.56 25.31 27.68
CA GLY A 33 -17.53 26.32 27.28
C GLY A 33 -17.19 27.74 27.77
N LEU A 34 -16.80 27.90 29.04
CA LEU A 34 -16.38 29.21 29.59
C LEU A 34 -15.12 29.74 28.89
N GLU A 35 -14.10 28.91 28.68
CA GLU A 35 -12.84 29.27 28.02
C GLU A 35 -13.07 29.65 26.55
N LEU A 36 -13.94 28.93 25.84
CA LEU A 36 -14.31 29.26 24.46
C LEU A 36 -15.14 30.56 24.36
N ASN A 37 -16.08 30.79 25.28
CA ASN A 37 -16.84 32.04 25.35
C ASN A 37 -15.92 33.24 25.70
N LEU A 38 -14.93 33.05 26.56
CA LEU A 38 -13.92 34.06 26.88
C LEU A 38 -12.98 34.34 25.70
N ALA A 39 -12.54 33.32 24.98
CA ALA A 39 -11.75 33.48 23.76
C ALA A 39 -12.53 34.28 22.71
N CYS A 40 -13.79 33.90 22.46
CA CYS A 40 -14.73 34.62 21.58
C CYS A 40 -14.93 36.08 22.00
N PHE A 41 -15.11 36.36 23.30
CA PHE A 41 -15.17 37.72 23.82
C PHE A 41 -13.89 38.51 23.48
N SER A 42 -12.72 37.95 23.79
CA SER A 42 -11.44 38.62 23.57
C SER A 42 -11.16 38.89 22.09
N GLU A 43 -11.55 37.98 21.19
CA GLU A 43 -11.45 38.16 19.74
C GLU A 43 -12.41 39.25 19.23
N LYS A 44 -13.67 39.25 19.70
CA LYS A 44 -14.65 40.28 19.33
C LYS A 44 -14.23 41.67 19.80
N VAL A 45 -13.67 41.78 21.02
CA VAL A 45 -13.06 43.02 21.53
C VAL A 45 -11.88 43.47 20.67
N ALA A 46 -10.97 42.57 20.29
CA ALA A 46 -9.83 42.90 19.43
C ALA A 46 -10.26 43.37 18.03
N ASN A 47 -11.27 42.72 17.45
CA ASN A 47 -11.86 43.11 16.17
C ASN A 47 -12.54 44.50 16.25
N LEU A 48 -13.25 44.78 17.34
CA LEU A 48 -13.82 46.09 17.61
C LEU A 48 -12.76 47.17 17.85
N SER A 49 -11.62 46.83 18.45
CA SER A 49 -10.49 47.78 18.59
C SER A 49 -9.96 48.21 17.22
N ASN A 50 -9.83 47.27 16.27
CA ASN A 50 -9.47 47.58 14.89
C ASN A 50 -10.55 48.40 14.17
N PHE A 51 -11.84 48.13 14.43
CA PHE A 51 -12.95 48.90 13.86
C PHE A 51 -13.00 50.34 14.40
N VAL A 52 -12.81 50.53 15.71
CA VAL A 52 -12.67 51.87 16.34
C VAL A 52 -11.51 52.64 15.71
N MET A 53 -10.35 52.00 15.46
CA MET A 53 -9.21 52.65 14.81
C MET A 53 -9.52 53.15 13.38
N GLN A 54 -10.34 52.41 12.63
CA GLN A 54 -10.83 52.84 11.32
C GLN A 54 -11.83 53.99 11.45
N LEU A 55 -12.73 53.93 12.43
CA LEU A 55 -13.72 54.96 12.71
C LEU A 55 -13.09 56.27 13.20
N GLU A 56 -12.03 56.21 14.02
CA GLU A 56 -11.19 57.37 14.37
C GLU A 56 -10.59 58.01 13.13
N THR A 57 -10.09 57.21 12.18
CA THR A 57 -9.52 57.70 10.92
C THR A 57 -10.56 58.42 10.08
N LEU A 58 -11.76 57.82 9.92
CA LEU A 58 -12.88 58.43 9.19
C LEU A 58 -13.40 59.72 9.88
N GLY A 59 -13.44 59.74 11.21
CA GLY A 59 -13.82 60.92 12.00
C GLY A 59 -12.85 62.09 11.81
N VAL A 60 -11.54 61.82 11.74
CA VAL A 60 -10.52 62.84 11.46
C VAL A 60 -10.61 63.35 10.01
N GLU A 61 -10.92 62.49 9.03
CA GLU A 61 -11.19 62.93 7.65
C GLU A 61 -12.41 63.87 7.59
N LEU A 62 -13.48 63.55 8.32
CA LEU A 62 -14.68 64.37 8.41
C LEU A 62 -14.44 65.73 9.09
N GLU A 63 -13.70 65.76 10.19
CA GLU A 63 -13.36 67.02 10.87
C GLU A 63 -12.56 67.95 9.92
N GLY A 64 -11.66 67.38 9.11
CA GLY A 64 -10.96 68.12 8.05
C GLY A 64 -11.90 68.68 6.97
N LEU A 65 -12.81 67.85 6.44
CA LEU A 65 -13.78 68.24 5.41
C LEU A 65 -14.78 69.31 5.89
N VAL A 66 -15.13 69.31 7.17
CA VAL A 66 -16.02 70.31 7.79
C VAL A 66 -15.28 71.65 8.03
N LEU A 67 -13.97 71.63 8.30
CA LEU A 67 -13.18 72.85 8.56
C LEU A 67 -12.75 73.60 7.29
N ASP A 68 -12.64 72.93 6.14
CA ASP A 68 -12.20 73.53 4.87
C ASP A 68 -13.30 74.28 4.09
N LYS A 69 -14.54 74.33 4.61
CA LYS A 69 -15.69 75.00 3.96
C LYS A 69 -16.10 76.29 4.69
N GLU A 70 -15.78 77.43 4.06
CA GLU A 70 -16.26 78.76 4.49
C GLU A 70 -17.30 79.36 3.51
N ASP A 71 -17.60 78.68 2.39
CA ASP A 71 -18.55 79.12 1.36
C ASP A 71 -19.68 78.09 1.11
N SER A 72 -20.83 78.61 0.70
CA SER A 72 -22.15 78.00 0.88
C SER A 72 -22.58 77.01 -0.22
N ASP A 73 -21.88 75.89 -0.38
CA ASP A 73 -22.40 74.74 -1.15
C ASP A 73 -22.23 73.42 -0.39
N VAL A 74 -23.36 72.70 -0.25
CA VAL A 74 -23.44 71.40 0.43
C VAL A 74 -22.87 70.35 -0.51
N ASP A 75 -21.64 69.92 -0.24
CA ASP A 75 -21.00 68.86 -1.02
C ASP A 75 -21.60 67.50 -0.67
N MET A 76 -22.14 66.82 -1.68
CA MET A 76 -22.69 65.47 -1.52
C MET A 76 -21.65 64.44 -1.08
N VAL A 77 -20.36 64.64 -1.35
CA VAL A 77 -19.30 63.75 -0.86
C VAL A 77 -19.12 63.89 0.66
N CYS A 78 -19.16 65.13 1.19
CA CYS A 78 -19.22 65.36 2.63
C CYS A 78 -20.48 64.75 3.27
N VAL A 79 -21.65 64.93 2.66
CA VAL A 79 -22.91 64.33 3.18
C VAL A 79 -22.84 62.80 3.18
N GLY A 80 -22.33 62.18 2.12
CA GLY A 80 -22.12 60.74 2.02
C GLY A 80 -21.21 60.20 3.13
N LYS A 81 -20.03 60.82 3.34
CA LYS A 81 -19.12 60.43 4.43
C LYS A 81 -19.72 60.66 5.82
N CYS A 82 -20.50 61.73 6.03
CA CYS A 82 -21.19 61.96 7.29
C CYS A 82 -22.21 60.85 7.60
N LEU A 83 -22.96 60.39 6.59
CA LEU A 83 -23.90 59.28 6.73
C LEU A 83 -23.18 57.94 6.95
N GLU A 84 -22.08 57.69 6.25
CA GLU A 84 -21.22 56.52 6.46
C GLU A 84 -20.72 56.47 7.91
N PHE A 85 -20.20 57.58 8.44
CA PHE A 85 -19.73 57.68 9.82
C PHE A 85 -20.86 57.54 10.86
N ASP A 86 -22.04 58.14 10.63
CA ASP A 86 -23.21 57.99 11.52
C ASP A 86 -23.70 56.53 11.58
N LEU A 87 -23.78 55.85 10.43
CA LEU A 87 -24.12 54.43 10.33
C LEU A 87 -23.10 53.54 11.06
N LEU A 88 -21.80 53.75 10.82
CA LEU A 88 -20.73 52.97 11.46
C LEU A 88 -20.65 53.22 12.98
N CYS A 89 -20.95 54.44 13.44
CA CYS A 89 -21.12 54.74 14.87
C CYS A 89 -22.34 54.01 15.46
N GLY A 90 -23.46 53.93 14.72
CA GLY A 90 -24.64 53.17 15.13
C GLY A 90 -24.35 51.66 15.25
N VAL A 91 -23.60 51.10 14.31
CA VAL A 91 -23.12 49.70 14.36
C VAL A 91 -22.22 49.49 15.58
N LEU A 92 -21.22 50.36 15.80
CA LEU A 92 -20.36 50.31 16.98
C LEU A 92 -21.16 50.39 18.29
N GLY A 93 -22.12 51.30 18.38
CA GLY A 93 -22.97 51.48 19.56
C GLY A 93 -23.81 50.24 19.87
N SER A 94 -24.45 49.66 18.85
CA SER A 94 -25.23 48.42 18.99
C SER A 94 -24.37 47.24 19.48
N GLU A 95 -23.21 47.05 18.85
CA GLU A 95 -22.29 45.97 19.16
C GLU A 95 -21.65 46.15 20.56
N VAL A 96 -21.28 47.37 20.96
CA VAL A 96 -20.81 47.66 22.33
C VAL A 96 -21.88 47.37 23.38
N VAL A 97 -23.17 47.63 23.08
CA VAL A 97 -24.27 47.30 23.99
C VAL A 97 -24.48 45.79 24.09
N GLU A 98 -24.38 45.05 22.99
CA GLU A 98 -24.50 43.59 22.97
C GLU A 98 -23.35 42.90 23.69
N LEU A 99 -22.11 43.28 23.36
CA LEU A 99 -20.90 42.75 23.97
C LEU A 99 -20.83 43.08 25.46
N GLY A 100 -21.43 44.20 25.89
CA GLY A 100 -21.64 44.52 27.30
C GLY A 100 -22.54 43.52 28.03
N ARG A 101 -23.67 43.12 27.43
CA ARG A 101 -24.56 42.06 28.00
C ARG A 101 -23.86 40.70 28.06
N PHE A 102 -23.01 40.40 27.08
CA PHE A 102 -22.22 39.17 27.07
C PHE A 102 -21.12 39.18 28.14
N LEU A 103 -20.44 40.32 28.36
CA LEU A 103 -19.51 40.53 29.47
C LEU A 103 -20.19 40.34 30.84
N ASP A 104 -21.39 40.89 31.04
CA ASP A 104 -22.16 40.69 32.28
C ASP A 104 -22.50 39.20 32.49
N THR A 105 -22.78 38.47 31.41
CA THR A 105 -23.04 37.01 31.44
C THR A 105 -21.78 36.21 31.79
N LEU A 106 -20.63 36.55 31.19
CA LEU A 106 -19.32 35.94 31.51
C LEU A 106 -18.90 36.20 32.95
N ARG A 107 -19.09 37.44 33.44
CA ARG A 107 -18.85 37.80 34.83
C ARG A 107 -19.74 37.02 35.78
N ALA A 108 -21.03 36.86 35.46
CA ALA A 108 -21.93 36.03 36.25
C ALA A 108 -21.47 34.56 36.30
N ALA A 109 -20.98 34.01 35.19
CA ALA A 109 -20.45 32.65 35.12
C ALA A 109 -19.17 32.46 35.97
N ILE A 110 -18.25 33.44 35.95
CA ILE A 110 -17.00 33.40 36.74
C ILE A 110 -17.24 33.70 38.23
N THR A 111 -18.23 34.53 38.57
CA THR A 111 -18.52 34.96 39.96
C THR A 111 -19.42 33.97 40.72
N ASN A 112 -20.13 33.06 40.03
CA ASN A 112 -20.95 32.00 40.65
C ASN A 112 -20.36 30.56 40.50
N PRO A 113 -19.10 30.28 40.91
CA PRO A 113 -18.64 28.90 41.03
C PRO A 113 -19.28 28.18 42.24
N GLY A 114 -19.90 28.95 43.16
CA GLY A 114 -20.30 28.53 44.50
C GLY A 114 -21.48 27.55 44.62
N GLU A 115 -22.21 27.26 43.54
CA GLU A 115 -23.23 26.19 43.52
C GLU A 115 -22.83 24.95 42.70
N ARG A 116 -21.72 24.99 41.94
CA ARG A 116 -21.32 23.88 41.04
C ARG A 116 -20.00 23.19 41.38
N VAL A 117 -19.10 23.79 42.17
CA VAL A 117 -17.74 23.26 42.36
C VAL A 117 -17.46 22.81 43.80
N GLY A 118 -17.41 21.49 44.01
CA GLY A 118 -16.83 20.88 45.20
C GLY A 118 -15.30 20.78 45.11
N SER A 119 -14.58 21.55 45.94
CA SER A 119 -13.19 21.33 46.38
C SER A 119 -12.21 20.63 45.41
N CYS A 120 -12.02 21.17 44.20
CA CYS A 120 -10.99 20.69 43.27
C CYS A 120 -9.96 21.79 42.99
N MET A 121 -8.70 21.58 43.41
CA MET A 121 -7.63 22.59 43.30
C MET A 121 -7.29 22.96 41.84
N SER A 122 -7.40 22.01 40.89
CA SER A 122 -7.07 22.26 39.48
C SER A 122 -7.99 23.25 38.78
N TRP A 123 -9.17 23.51 39.36
CA TRP A 123 -10.16 24.45 38.85
C TRP A 123 -9.84 25.89 39.23
N GLN A 124 -9.24 26.09 40.40
CA GLN A 124 -8.96 27.42 40.94
C GLN A 124 -7.86 28.12 40.13
N ASP A 125 -6.80 27.40 39.74
CA ASP A 125 -5.72 27.96 38.92
C ASP A 125 -6.19 28.30 37.50
N LYS A 126 -7.02 27.43 36.88
CA LYS A 126 -7.64 27.68 35.57
C LYS A 126 -8.60 28.87 35.61
N LEU A 127 -9.45 28.96 36.65
CA LEU A 127 -10.40 30.07 36.82
C LEU A 127 -9.69 31.40 37.09
N LEU A 128 -8.60 31.39 37.87
CA LEU A 128 -7.77 32.58 38.10
C LEU A 128 -7.12 33.08 36.80
N TYR A 129 -6.71 32.18 35.91
CA TYR A 129 -6.20 32.54 34.58
C TYR A 129 -7.30 33.11 33.67
N SER A 130 -8.50 32.52 33.66
CA SER A 130 -9.63 33.04 32.89
C SER A 130 -10.13 34.40 33.42
N GLU A 131 -10.09 34.63 34.73
CA GLU A 131 -10.36 35.92 35.36
C GLU A 131 -9.34 37.00 34.92
N GLN A 132 -8.05 36.67 34.87
CA GLN A 132 -7.01 37.60 34.38
C GLN A 132 -7.15 37.91 32.88
N CYS A 133 -7.46 36.91 32.05
CA CYS A 133 -7.72 37.12 30.63
C CYS A 133 -9.02 37.92 30.37
N LEU A 134 -10.05 37.72 31.20
CA LEU A 134 -11.27 38.53 31.15
C LEU A 134 -10.97 39.98 31.57
N GLN A 135 -10.20 40.20 32.64
CA GLN A 135 -9.82 41.53 33.07
C GLN A 135 -9.06 42.30 31.97
N GLN A 136 -8.10 41.66 31.29
CA GLN A 136 -7.34 42.27 30.20
C GLN A 136 -8.23 42.65 29.00
N SER A 137 -9.18 41.79 28.62
CA SER A 137 -10.10 42.06 27.52
C SER A 137 -11.20 43.06 27.91
N GLU A 138 -11.62 43.09 29.18
CA GLU A 138 -12.51 44.11 29.72
C GLU A 138 -11.87 45.50 29.69
N GLU A 139 -10.59 45.65 30.05
CA GLU A 139 -9.89 46.95 29.98
C GLU A 139 -9.90 47.52 28.55
N GLN A 140 -9.70 46.68 27.53
CA GLN A 140 -9.80 47.08 26.13
C GLN A 140 -11.24 47.43 25.73
N PHE A 141 -12.22 46.63 26.18
CA PHE A 141 -13.64 46.87 25.94
C PHE A 141 -14.13 48.19 26.59
N LEU A 142 -13.64 48.54 27.78
CA LEU A 142 -13.97 49.80 28.46
C LEU A 142 -13.43 51.01 27.70
N GLU A 143 -12.23 50.92 27.10
CA GLU A 143 -11.73 51.99 26.23
C GLU A 143 -12.54 52.10 24.93
N ILE A 144 -12.90 50.98 24.30
CA ILE A 144 -13.81 50.96 23.13
C ILE A 144 -15.17 51.61 23.46
N LYS A 145 -15.75 51.27 24.62
CA LYS A 145 -17.01 51.86 25.10
C LYS A 145 -16.89 53.37 25.36
N LYS A 146 -15.74 53.82 25.86
CA LYS A 146 -15.42 55.25 26.04
C LYS A 146 -15.23 55.98 24.71
N GLN A 147 -14.62 55.37 23.69
CA GLN A 147 -14.51 55.94 22.35
C GLN A 147 -15.86 55.98 21.63
N SER A 148 -16.68 54.93 21.74
CA SER A 148 -18.07 54.90 21.23
C SER A 148 -18.89 56.09 21.77
N ALA A 149 -18.89 56.31 23.09
CA ALA A 149 -19.53 57.47 23.72
C ALA A 149 -18.87 58.81 23.37
N ASN A 150 -17.64 58.82 22.86
CA ASN A 150 -17.00 60.02 22.33
C ASN A 150 -17.49 60.33 20.91
N PHE A 151 -17.59 59.33 20.03
CA PHE A 151 -18.16 59.51 18.70
C PHE A 151 -19.63 59.95 18.74
N GLU A 152 -20.45 59.36 19.62
CA GLU A 152 -21.85 59.78 19.82
C GLU A 152 -21.96 61.25 20.25
N ARG A 153 -21.04 61.70 21.12
CA ARG A 153 -20.92 63.12 21.52
C ARG A 153 -20.50 64.01 20.34
N THR A 154 -19.58 63.53 19.50
CA THR A 154 -19.11 64.25 18.30
C THR A 154 -20.23 64.37 17.27
N LEU A 155 -20.96 63.29 16.96
CA LEU A 155 -22.18 63.31 16.13
C LEU A 155 -23.24 64.27 16.68
N SER A 156 -23.48 64.23 18.00
CA SER A 156 -24.39 65.16 18.67
C SER A 156 -23.96 66.63 18.52
N SER A 157 -22.65 66.91 18.45
CA SER A 157 -22.13 68.26 18.21
C SER A 157 -22.41 68.74 16.78
N TYR A 158 -22.24 67.88 15.77
CA TYR A 158 -22.59 68.18 14.38
C TYR A 158 -24.10 68.41 14.22
N LYS A 159 -24.93 67.56 14.84
CA LYS A 159 -26.39 67.70 14.85
C LYS A 159 -26.87 68.98 15.56
N LYS A 160 -26.09 69.51 16.51
CA LYS A 160 -26.36 70.77 17.22
C LYS A 160 -25.92 72.01 16.42
N GLY A 161 -25.16 71.85 15.34
CA GLY A 161 -24.72 72.95 14.45
C GLY A 161 -25.86 73.73 13.78
N GLY A 162 -27.08 73.20 13.76
CA GLY A 162 -28.29 73.88 13.26
C GLY A 162 -28.99 74.79 14.26
N LYS A 163 -28.50 74.94 15.50
CA LYS A 163 -29.09 75.83 16.50
C LYS A 163 -28.02 76.76 17.08
N GLY A 164 -27.91 77.93 16.46
CA GLY A 164 -27.02 79.00 16.93
C GLY A 164 -27.28 79.37 18.39
N ASN A 165 -26.24 79.91 19.03
CA ASN A 165 -26.19 80.27 20.44
C ASN A 165 -27.49 80.94 20.94
N PHE A 166 -28.32 80.17 21.64
CA PHE A 166 -28.99 80.70 22.81
C PHE A 166 -28.12 80.30 23.99
N GLU A 167 -27.54 81.32 24.63
CA GLU A 167 -27.15 81.20 26.02
C GLU A 167 -28.34 80.70 26.84
N GLU A 168 -28.05 80.09 27.99
CA GLU A 168 -29.05 79.70 28.98
C GLU A 168 -29.57 80.98 29.68
N GLY A 169 -30.32 81.77 28.89
CA GLY A 169 -30.87 83.07 29.20
C GLY A 169 -32.39 82.99 29.29
N GLU A 170 -32.86 83.03 30.52
CA GLU A 170 -34.24 83.25 30.98
C GLU A 170 -35.11 84.04 29.97
N ILE A 171 -36.07 83.36 29.33
CA ILE A 171 -37.09 84.02 28.50
C ILE A 171 -38.09 84.68 29.44
N ILE A 172 -37.80 85.93 29.81
CA ILE A 172 -38.82 86.85 30.34
C ILE A 172 -39.83 87.11 29.21
N ILE A 173 -41.10 86.79 29.48
CA ILE A 173 -42.21 87.11 28.59
C ILE A 173 -42.63 88.56 28.87
N GLU A 174 -42.14 89.49 28.06
CA GLU A 174 -42.76 90.81 27.83
C GLU A 174 -42.87 90.98 26.31
N ASP A 175 -43.99 90.63 25.68
CA ASP A 175 -45.33 91.23 25.70
C ASP A 175 -45.53 92.21 24.52
N ASP A 176 -46.74 92.10 23.98
CA ASP A 176 -47.26 92.51 22.69
C ASP A 176 -46.83 93.90 22.17
N GLN A 177 -46.20 93.92 20.99
CA GLN A 177 -46.28 95.09 20.09
C GLN A 177 -46.25 94.69 18.62
N SER A 178 -47.41 94.23 18.16
CA SER A 178 -47.72 94.02 16.74
C SER A 178 -47.35 95.22 15.86
N LEU A 179 -46.36 95.05 14.97
CA LEU A 179 -46.09 95.95 13.85
C LEU A 179 -47.17 95.78 12.76
N ASN A 180 -48.39 96.24 13.07
CA ASN A 180 -49.42 96.53 12.08
C ASN A 180 -49.01 97.75 11.25
N VAL A 181 -48.02 97.57 10.38
CA VAL A 181 -47.75 98.47 9.27
C VAL A 181 -48.69 98.08 8.13
N SER A 182 -49.98 98.35 8.34
CA SER A 182 -50.91 98.53 7.23
C SER A 182 -50.52 99.82 6.50
N THR A 183 -49.52 99.73 5.63
CA THR A 183 -49.32 100.72 4.56
C THR A 183 -50.56 100.70 3.69
N VAL A 184 -51.52 101.56 4.05
CA VAL A 184 -52.67 101.91 3.23
C VAL A 184 -52.11 102.52 1.95
N ILE A 185 -51.97 101.69 0.91
CA ILE A 185 -51.60 102.14 -0.43
C ILE A 185 -52.77 102.97 -0.95
N ASN A 186 -52.73 104.27 -0.67
CA ASN A 186 -53.73 105.24 -1.09
C ASN A 186 -53.61 105.44 -2.60
N MET A 187 -54.22 104.54 -3.38
CA MET A 187 -54.23 104.60 -4.84
C MET A 187 -55.16 105.71 -5.31
N GLN A 188 -54.58 106.89 -5.56
CA GLN A 188 -55.32 108.11 -5.87
C GLN A 188 -55.87 108.18 -7.31
N THR A 189 -55.66 107.14 -8.14
CA THR A 189 -56.23 107.05 -9.49
C THR A 189 -56.79 105.65 -9.81
N PRO A 190 -57.92 105.55 -10.54
CA PRO A 190 -58.51 104.26 -10.91
C PRO A 190 -57.60 103.44 -11.85
N GLU A 191 -56.71 104.09 -12.61
CA GLU A 191 -55.67 103.44 -13.42
C GLU A 191 -54.63 102.69 -12.57
N GLN A 192 -54.23 103.22 -11.40
CA GLN A 192 -53.34 102.51 -10.47
C GLN A 192 -54.01 101.27 -9.87
N GLN A 193 -55.29 101.38 -9.50
CA GLN A 193 -56.08 100.25 -9.02
C GLN A 193 -56.21 99.15 -10.09
N ARG A 194 -56.49 99.52 -11.35
CA ARG A 194 -56.50 98.60 -12.49
C ARG A 194 -55.14 97.95 -12.76
N HIS A 195 -54.04 98.69 -12.57
CA HIS A 195 -52.70 98.13 -12.73
C HIS A 195 -52.37 97.09 -11.66
N VAL A 196 -52.69 97.37 -10.39
CA VAL A 196 -52.44 96.42 -9.30
C VAL A 196 -53.37 95.20 -9.38
N LEU A 197 -54.64 95.37 -9.73
CA LEU A 197 -55.52 94.23 -9.99
C LEU A 197 -54.99 93.33 -11.12
N ARG A 198 -54.47 93.89 -12.21
CA ARG A 198 -53.83 93.12 -13.29
C ARG A 198 -52.52 92.46 -12.86
N MET A 199 -51.75 93.08 -11.96
CA MET A 199 -50.56 92.48 -11.36
C MET A 199 -50.93 91.31 -10.45
N LEU A 200 -51.97 91.43 -9.63
CA LEU A 200 -52.47 90.35 -8.78
C LEU A 200 -53.08 89.21 -9.60
N GLU A 201 -53.85 89.50 -10.64
CA GLU A 201 -54.37 88.52 -11.61
C GLU A 201 -53.23 87.75 -12.29
N LYS A 202 -52.17 88.45 -12.70
CA LYS A 202 -50.95 87.81 -13.24
C LYS A 202 -50.19 86.99 -12.19
N SER A 203 -50.10 87.47 -10.95
CA SER A 203 -49.46 86.71 -9.86
C SER A 203 -50.24 85.45 -9.52
N LEU A 204 -51.58 85.51 -9.47
CA LEU A 204 -52.45 84.36 -9.24
C LEU A 204 -52.38 83.36 -10.39
N ALA A 205 -52.33 83.82 -11.65
CA ALA A 205 -52.11 82.95 -12.80
C ALA A 205 -50.75 82.24 -12.72
N ASN A 206 -49.68 82.97 -12.38
CA ASN A 206 -48.36 82.38 -12.15
C ASN A 206 -48.36 81.37 -10.98
N GLU A 207 -49.10 81.66 -9.90
CA GLU A 207 -49.24 80.76 -8.73
C GLU A 207 -49.99 79.48 -9.09
N MET A 208 -51.05 79.56 -9.89
CA MET A 208 -51.76 78.40 -10.43
C MET A 208 -50.89 77.56 -11.39
N ASP A 209 -50.07 78.20 -12.23
CA ASP A 209 -49.11 77.51 -13.09
C ASP A 209 -47.98 76.85 -12.27
N LEU A 210 -47.52 77.48 -11.18
CA LEU A 210 -46.54 76.90 -10.24
C LEU A 210 -47.10 75.71 -9.48
N GLU A 211 -48.33 75.80 -8.96
CA GLU A 211 -49.04 74.69 -8.30
C GLU A 211 -49.21 73.50 -9.25
N LYS A 212 -49.57 73.76 -10.52
CA LYS A 212 -49.63 72.73 -11.54
C LYS A 212 -48.26 72.09 -11.78
N ASN A 213 -47.19 72.88 -11.94
CA ASN A 213 -45.84 72.37 -12.11
C ASN A 213 -45.38 71.55 -10.89
N PHE A 214 -45.80 71.93 -9.67
CA PHE A 214 -45.53 71.18 -8.44
C PHE A 214 -46.24 69.82 -8.43
N ILE A 215 -47.52 69.77 -8.81
CA ILE A 215 -48.28 68.51 -8.96
C ILE A 215 -47.66 67.62 -10.04
N ASP A 216 -47.28 68.19 -11.20
CA ASP A 216 -46.62 67.46 -12.27
C ASP A 216 -45.24 66.91 -11.81
N SER A 217 -44.48 67.69 -11.03
CA SER A 217 -43.22 67.26 -10.42
C SER A 217 -43.41 66.11 -9.41
N MET A 218 -44.41 66.20 -8.52
CA MET A 218 -44.73 65.15 -7.55
C MET A 218 -45.14 63.84 -8.25
N GLN A 219 -45.84 63.90 -9.40
CA GLN A 219 -46.13 62.72 -10.21
C GLN A 219 -44.89 62.12 -10.89
N ILE A 220 -43.88 62.93 -11.23
CA ILE A 220 -42.60 62.45 -11.76
C ILE A 220 -41.80 61.77 -10.64
N GLU A 221 -41.74 62.38 -9.46
CA GLU A 221 -41.08 61.82 -8.27
C GLU A 221 -41.66 60.45 -7.89
N GLU A 222 -42.99 60.32 -7.82
CA GLU A 222 -43.65 59.05 -7.50
C GLU A 222 -43.36 57.95 -8.56
N LYS A 223 -43.29 58.31 -9.85
CA LYS A 223 -42.89 57.36 -10.91
C LYS A 223 -41.42 56.96 -10.79
N LEU A 224 -40.54 57.88 -10.43
CA LEU A 224 -39.14 57.57 -10.17
C LEU A 224 -39.01 56.65 -8.96
N ARG A 225 -39.73 56.91 -7.86
CA ARG A 225 -39.78 56.05 -6.66
C ARG A 225 -40.25 54.63 -6.99
N GLN A 226 -41.33 54.49 -7.76
CA GLN A 226 -41.83 53.19 -8.23
C GLN A 226 -40.79 52.46 -9.11
N ARG A 227 -40.10 53.19 -10.00
CA ARG A 227 -39.04 52.62 -10.84
C ARG A 227 -37.82 52.20 -10.02
N THR A 228 -37.44 52.96 -9.00
CA THR A 228 -36.33 52.62 -8.09
C THR A 228 -36.62 51.33 -7.36
N VAL A 229 -37.80 51.18 -6.73
CA VAL A 229 -38.20 49.94 -6.05
C VAL A 229 -38.26 48.76 -7.02
N SER A 230 -38.73 48.96 -8.25
CA SER A 230 -38.72 47.92 -9.29
C SER A 230 -37.31 47.49 -9.68
N LEU A 231 -36.35 48.43 -9.75
CA LEU A 231 -34.95 48.15 -10.07
C LEU A 231 -34.20 47.54 -8.89
N GLU A 232 -34.53 47.91 -7.64
CA GLU A 232 -34.01 47.25 -6.44
C GLU A 232 -34.46 45.79 -6.37
N GLN A 233 -35.73 45.51 -6.68
CA GLN A 233 -36.26 44.14 -6.74
C GLN A 233 -35.61 43.32 -7.86
N GLU A 234 -35.39 43.91 -9.04
CA GLU A 234 -34.67 43.29 -10.15
C GLU A 234 -33.19 43.03 -9.80
N LEU A 235 -32.53 44.00 -9.15
CA LEU A 235 -31.14 43.87 -8.68
C LEU A 235 -30.99 42.70 -7.71
N ILE A 236 -31.86 42.61 -6.68
CA ILE A 236 -31.85 41.52 -5.70
C ILE A 236 -31.99 40.15 -6.38
N LEU A 237 -32.90 40.01 -7.35
CA LEU A 237 -33.06 38.77 -8.10
C LEU A 237 -31.82 38.42 -8.93
N THR A 238 -31.20 39.41 -9.60
CA THR A 238 -29.96 39.18 -10.35
C THR A 238 -28.75 38.91 -9.46
N GLU A 239 -28.74 39.43 -8.23
CA GLU A 239 -27.72 39.13 -7.22
C GLU A 239 -27.88 37.69 -6.70
N GLU A 240 -29.10 37.26 -6.39
CA GLU A 240 -29.43 35.88 -6.02
C GLU A 240 -29.00 34.90 -7.14
N GLU A 241 -29.41 35.14 -8.38
CA GLU A 241 -28.99 34.35 -9.55
C GLU A 241 -27.47 34.32 -9.74
N ALA A 242 -26.78 35.44 -9.48
CA ALA A 242 -25.32 35.49 -9.54
C ALA A 242 -24.67 34.66 -8.41
N THR A 243 -25.16 34.74 -7.17
CA THR A 243 -24.64 33.95 -6.04
C THR A 243 -24.82 32.45 -6.27
N ASP A 244 -25.99 32.02 -6.73
CA ASP A 244 -26.30 30.64 -7.11
C ASP A 244 -25.44 30.15 -8.29
N ALA A 245 -25.15 31.01 -9.26
CA ALA A 245 -24.20 30.70 -10.34
C ALA A 245 -22.75 30.54 -9.82
N TRP A 246 -22.30 31.38 -8.88
CA TRP A 246 -20.98 31.27 -8.26
C TRP A 246 -20.85 30.03 -7.38
N GLU A 247 -21.88 29.67 -6.61
CA GLU A 247 -21.90 28.46 -5.79
C GLU A 247 -21.77 27.21 -6.68
N ARG A 248 -22.58 27.09 -7.74
CA ARG A 248 -22.46 25.96 -8.70
C ARG A 248 -21.12 25.90 -9.41
N LEU A 249 -20.49 27.05 -9.70
CA LEU A 249 -19.14 27.08 -10.29
C LEU A 249 -18.10 26.54 -9.30
N LEU A 250 -18.18 26.92 -8.02
CA LEU A 250 -17.29 26.42 -6.97
C LEU A 250 -17.48 24.92 -6.72
N GLU A 251 -18.73 24.43 -6.70
CA GLU A 251 -19.03 23.00 -6.63
C GLU A 251 -18.46 22.24 -7.83
N ALA A 252 -18.59 22.78 -9.04
CA ALA A 252 -18.06 22.20 -10.26
C ALA A 252 -16.52 22.16 -10.28
N ASP A 253 -15.86 23.23 -9.82
CA ASP A 253 -14.39 23.28 -9.71
C ASP A 253 -13.87 22.25 -8.68
N ASN A 254 -14.53 22.14 -7.51
CA ASN A 254 -14.21 21.12 -6.50
C ASN A 254 -14.42 19.69 -7.06
N ALA A 255 -15.53 19.44 -7.76
CA ALA A 255 -15.77 18.16 -8.44
C ALA A 255 -14.70 17.86 -9.52
N CYS A 256 -14.25 18.89 -10.26
CA CYS A 256 -13.16 18.76 -11.21
C CYS A 256 -11.81 18.46 -10.53
N GLU A 257 -11.52 19.04 -9.37
CA GLU A 257 -10.30 18.72 -8.60
C GLU A 257 -10.32 17.28 -8.07
N ILE A 258 -11.46 16.82 -7.51
CA ILE A 258 -11.65 15.43 -7.08
C ILE A 258 -11.49 14.45 -8.26
N LEU A 259 -12.10 14.74 -9.42
CA LEU A 259 -11.93 13.92 -10.61
C LEU A 259 -10.47 13.95 -11.12
N ALA A 260 -9.80 15.09 -11.04
CA ALA A 260 -8.38 15.21 -11.38
C ALA A 260 -7.50 14.38 -10.43
N SER A 261 -7.76 14.36 -9.12
CA SER A 261 -7.00 13.53 -8.17
C SER A 261 -7.24 12.03 -8.43
N ILE A 262 -8.49 11.62 -8.66
CA ILE A 262 -8.83 10.23 -9.01
C ILE A 262 -8.15 9.83 -10.32
N SER A 263 -8.13 10.69 -11.34
CA SER A 263 -7.46 10.39 -12.62
C SER A 263 -5.94 10.23 -12.48
N LYS A 264 -5.29 11.03 -11.62
CA LYS A 264 -3.86 10.90 -11.29
C LYS A 264 -3.59 9.58 -10.56
N GLU A 265 -4.43 9.20 -9.61
CA GLU A 265 -4.29 7.93 -8.90
C GLU A 265 -4.47 6.73 -9.84
N LEU A 266 -5.51 6.74 -10.68
CA LEU A 266 -5.75 5.70 -11.69
C LEU A 266 -4.59 5.60 -12.69
N LEU A 267 -4.02 6.73 -13.11
CA LEU A 267 -2.82 6.75 -13.96
C LEU A 267 -1.62 6.11 -13.26
N GLY A 268 -1.38 6.40 -11.98
CA GLY A 268 -0.34 5.76 -11.18
C GLY A 268 -0.54 4.25 -11.04
N ARG A 269 -1.77 3.82 -10.75
CA ARG A 269 -2.15 2.38 -10.70
C ARG A 269 -1.95 1.69 -12.05
N LEU A 270 -2.25 2.36 -13.16
CA LEU A 270 -2.04 1.86 -14.52
C LEU A 270 -0.54 1.72 -14.85
N GLN A 271 0.28 2.72 -14.51
CA GLN A 271 1.72 2.68 -14.69
C GLN A 271 2.38 1.56 -13.88
N LEU A 272 1.98 1.39 -12.61
CA LEU A 272 2.45 0.28 -11.77
C LEU A 272 2.03 -1.09 -12.36
N SER A 273 0.80 -1.20 -12.85
CA SER A 273 0.32 -2.42 -13.52
C SER A 273 1.10 -2.73 -14.79
N GLN A 274 1.43 -1.72 -15.59
CA GLN A 274 2.26 -1.85 -16.79
C GLN A 274 3.70 -2.28 -16.44
N PHE A 275 4.29 -1.71 -15.37
CA PHE A 275 5.60 -2.12 -14.86
C PHE A 275 5.60 -3.59 -14.41
N ASN A 276 4.59 -3.98 -13.62
CA ASN A 276 4.43 -5.36 -13.15
C ASN A 276 4.25 -6.34 -14.33
N LEU A 277 3.48 -5.98 -15.34
CA LEU A 277 3.27 -6.79 -16.54
C LEU A 277 4.54 -6.93 -17.40
N ASN A 278 5.38 -5.89 -17.46
CA ASN A 278 6.71 -5.97 -18.07
C ASN A 278 7.64 -6.91 -17.28
N GLY A 279 7.63 -6.85 -15.95
CA GLY A 279 8.40 -7.76 -15.09
C GLY A 279 7.94 -9.22 -15.19
N LEU A 280 6.62 -9.45 -15.30
CA LEU A 280 6.06 -10.77 -15.58
C LEU A 280 6.48 -11.29 -16.96
N ARG A 281 6.42 -10.45 -18.01
CA ARG A 281 6.87 -10.80 -19.37
C ARG A 281 8.36 -11.16 -19.42
N GLN A 282 9.20 -10.46 -18.65
CA GLN A 282 10.61 -10.83 -18.53
C GLN A 282 10.78 -12.20 -17.85
N ARG A 283 10.09 -12.44 -16.73
CA ARG A 283 10.15 -13.74 -16.05
C ARG A 283 9.63 -14.89 -16.93
N GLU A 284 8.59 -14.63 -17.71
CA GLU A 284 8.04 -15.56 -18.71
C GLU A 284 9.08 -15.88 -19.80
N SER A 285 9.78 -14.88 -20.35
CA SER A 285 10.82 -15.12 -21.35
C SER A 285 12.03 -15.87 -20.78
N GLU A 286 12.43 -15.59 -19.53
CA GLU A 286 13.46 -16.35 -18.82
C GLU A 286 13.07 -17.81 -18.58
N LEU A 287 11.80 -18.08 -18.23
CA LEU A 287 11.27 -19.44 -18.07
C LEU A 287 11.14 -20.16 -19.42
N THR A 288 10.74 -19.45 -20.47
CA THR A 288 10.67 -20.00 -21.83
C THR A 288 12.06 -20.42 -22.32
N ALA A 289 13.08 -19.59 -22.13
CA ALA A 289 14.46 -19.93 -22.45
C ALA A 289 14.96 -21.15 -21.65
N LYS A 290 14.67 -21.22 -20.34
CA LYS A 290 14.99 -22.39 -19.50
C LYS A 290 14.29 -23.66 -19.98
N LEU A 291 13.01 -23.58 -20.36
CA LEU A 291 12.26 -24.70 -20.92
C LEU A 291 12.88 -25.17 -22.24
N GLU A 292 13.23 -24.25 -23.14
CA GLU A 292 13.85 -24.58 -24.43
C GLU A 292 15.23 -25.25 -24.25
N THR A 293 16.07 -24.76 -23.33
CA THR A 293 17.34 -25.46 -22.97
C THR A 293 17.09 -26.85 -22.37
N SER A 294 16.01 -27.03 -21.61
CA SER A 294 15.65 -28.34 -21.01
C SER A 294 15.13 -29.32 -22.07
N ILE A 295 14.39 -28.83 -23.07
CA ILE A 295 13.96 -29.60 -24.24
C ILE A 295 15.16 -30.07 -25.06
N GLU A 296 16.16 -29.21 -25.28
CA GLU A 296 17.36 -29.61 -26.02
C GLU A 296 18.17 -30.68 -25.26
N GLN A 297 18.34 -30.53 -23.93
CA GLN A 297 18.94 -31.57 -23.09
C GLN A 297 18.17 -32.90 -23.11
N LEU A 298 16.84 -32.87 -23.27
CA LEU A 298 16.05 -34.09 -23.43
C LEU A 298 16.35 -34.77 -24.77
N LYS A 299 16.40 -34.04 -25.89
CA LYS A 299 16.81 -34.60 -27.19
C LYS A 299 18.21 -35.24 -27.14
N GLU A 300 19.16 -34.59 -26.46
CA GLU A 300 20.51 -35.17 -26.26
C GLU A 300 20.46 -36.48 -25.48
N ARG A 301 19.61 -36.57 -24.44
CA ARG A 301 19.40 -37.81 -23.67
C ARG A 301 18.68 -38.88 -24.47
N ASP A 302 17.71 -38.54 -25.31
CA ASP A 302 17.02 -39.49 -26.18
C ASP A 302 17.99 -40.13 -27.17
N VAL A 303 18.86 -39.33 -27.81
CA VAL A 303 19.96 -39.83 -28.66
C VAL A 303 20.96 -40.69 -27.88
N ALA A 304 21.19 -40.42 -26.60
CA ALA A 304 22.01 -41.28 -25.74
C ALA A 304 21.28 -42.59 -25.39
N SER A 305 19.97 -42.54 -25.16
CA SER A 305 19.11 -43.69 -24.88
C SER A 305 19.06 -44.67 -26.07
N GLU A 306 18.85 -44.16 -27.29
CA GLU A 306 18.91 -44.96 -28.52
C GLU A 306 20.27 -45.68 -28.68
N LYS A 307 21.37 -45.01 -28.35
CA LYS A 307 22.72 -45.62 -28.37
C LYS A 307 22.85 -46.72 -27.31
N ILE A 308 22.30 -46.53 -26.12
CA ILE A 308 22.29 -47.55 -25.06
C ILE A 308 21.45 -48.76 -25.50
N GLU A 309 20.28 -48.54 -26.12
CA GLU A 309 19.43 -49.61 -26.64
C GLU A 309 20.15 -50.41 -27.75
N GLN A 310 20.82 -49.73 -28.69
CA GLN A 310 21.66 -50.38 -29.72
C GLN A 310 22.81 -51.19 -29.11
N LEU A 311 23.48 -50.67 -28.07
CA LEU A 311 24.53 -51.39 -27.36
C LEU A 311 23.98 -52.60 -26.59
N ASN A 312 22.80 -52.47 -25.99
CA ASN A 312 22.11 -53.57 -25.30
C ASN A 312 21.70 -54.67 -26.29
N GLY A 313 21.18 -54.31 -27.47
CA GLY A 313 20.92 -55.27 -28.55
C GLY A 313 22.18 -56.04 -28.99
N LYS A 314 23.32 -55.35 -29.13
CA LYS A 314 24.63 -55.99 -29.40
C LYS A 314 25.08 -56.90 -28.24
N LEU A 315 24.86 -56.49 -27.00
CA LEU A 315 25.18 -57.29 -25.82
C LEU A 315 24.35 -58.56 -25.75
N ILE A 316 23.05 -58.50 -26.08
CA ILE A 316 22.16 -59.68 -26.14
C ILE A 316 22.66 -60.67 -27.21
N LEU A 317 23.07 -60.19 -28.39
CA LEU A 317 23.68 -61.02 -29.43
C LEU A 317 24.99 -61.65 -28.97
N ALA A 318 25.92 -60.85 -28.42
CA ALA A 318 27.18 -61.38 -27.89
C ALA A 318 26.96 -62.40 -26.75
N ASN A 319 25.96 -62.19 -25.91
CA ASN A 319 25.62 -63.12 -24.84
C ASN A 319 24.97 -64.41 -25.38
N SER A 320 24.20 -64.36 -26.47
CA SER A 320 23.69 -65.57 -27.13
C SER A 320 24.83 -66.37 -27.79
N GLU A 321 25.81 -65.70 -28.39
CA GLU A 321 27.04 -66.31 -28.91
C GLU A 321 27.88 -66.96 -27.79
N VAL A 322 28.02 -66.29 -26.63
CA VAL A 322 28.67 -66.86 -25.43
C VAL A 322 27.92 -68.10 -24.91
N VAL A 323 26.58 -68.11 -24.95
CA VAL A 323 25.79 -69.30 -24.58
C VAL A 323 26.00 -70.44 -25.57
N THR A 324 26.05 -70.18 -26.88
CA THR A 324 26.34 -71.24 -27.87
C THR A 324 27.75 -71.79 -27.71
N LEU A 325 28.75 -70.92 -27.56
CA LEU A 325 30.15 -71.33 -27.30
C LEU A 325 30.28 -72.11 -25.99
N SER A 326 29.56 -71.71 -24.93
CA SER A 326 29.52 -72.44 -23.67
C SER A 326 28.93 -73.86 -23.83
N HIS A 327 27.90 -74.02 -24.67
CA HIS A 327 27.36 -75.33 -24.99
C HIS A 327 28.34 -76.20 -25.79
N GLU A 328 29.04 -75.62 -26.77
CA GLU A 328 30.12 -76.30 -27.50
C GLU A 328 31.28 -76.72 -26.58
N VAL A 329 31.71 -75.83 -25.67
CA VAL A 329 32.73 -76.15 -24.65
C VAL A 329 32.26 -77.30 -23.75
N CYS A 330 31.01 -77.29 -23.28
CA CYS A 330 30.45 -78.41 -22.51
C CYS A 330 30.43 -79.74 -23.30
N SER A 331 30.16 -79.68 -24.61
CA SER A 331 30.22 -80.84 -25.51
C SER A 331 31.64 -81.37 -25.66
N LEU A 332 32.61 -80.48 -25.89
CA LEU A 332 34.04 -80.82 -25.99
C LEU A 332 34.60 -81.35 -24.67
N GLU A 333 34.23 -80.79 -23.52
CA GLU A 333 34.59 -81.32 -22.20
C GLU A 333 34.05 -82.74 -21.99
N LYS A 334 32.82 -83.01 -22.44
CA LYS A 334 32.22 -84.34 -22.35
C LYS A 334 32.98 -85.33 -23.24
N GLN A 335 33.30 -84.95 -24.48
CA GLN A 335 34.12 -85.76 -25.40
C GLN A 335 35.53 -86.01 -24.83
N LEU A 336 36.15 -85.01 -24.21
CA LEU A 336 37.46 -85.13 -23.57
C LEU A 336 37.43 -86.08 -22.36
N LYS A 337 36.40 -86.00 -21.52
CA LYS A 337 36.18 -86.94 -20.40
C LYS A 337 35.97 -88.37 -20.92
N GLU A 338 35.17 -88.55 -21.97
CA GLU A 338 34.92 -89.86 -22.59
C GLU A 338 36.17 -90.44 -23.25
N SER A 339 36.95 -89.64 -23.98
CA SER A 339 38.26 -90.00 -24.53
C SER A 339 39.27 -90.36 -23.43
N GLY A 340 39.28 -89.62 -22.32
CA GLY A 340 40.08 -89.94 -21.14
C GLY A 340 39.73 -91.30 -20.52
N CYS A 341 38.43 -91.62 -20.41
CA CYS A 341 37.97 -92.94 -19.97
C CYS A 341 38.38 -94.05 -20.96
N GLN A 342 38.27 -93.82 -22.27
CA GLN A 342 38.73 -94.77 -23.28
C GLN A 342 40.24 -95.00 -23.20
N LEU A 343 41.04 -93.94 -23.01
CA LEU A 343 42.49 -94.04 -22.83
C LEU A 343 42.86 -94.82 -21.56
N MET A 344 42.13 -94.62 -20.44
CA MET A 344 42.33 -95.40 -19.22
C MET A 344 42.01 -96.89 -19.42
N ASN A 345 40.96 -97.22 -20.19
CA ASN A 345 40.63 -98.60 -20.54
C ASN A 345 41.71 -99.24 -21.43
N VAL A 346 42.23 -98.52 -22.44
CA VAL A 346 43.34 -98.98 -23.28
C VAL A 346 44.63 -99.13 -22.48
N LYS A 347 44.88 -98.23 -21.52
CA LYS A 347 46.02 -98.35 -20.60
C LYS A 347 45.89 -99.58 -19.71
N ALA A 348 44.71 -99.84 -19.14
CA ALA A 348 44.46 -101.02 -18.32
C ALA A 348 44.62 -102.32 -19.12
N SER A 349 44.14 -102.38 -20.37
CA SER A 349 44.35 -103.56 -21.22
C SER A 349 45.81 -103.72 -21.66
N ALA A 350 46.53 -102.64 -21.92
CA ALA A 350 47.98 -102.68 -22.19
C ALA A 350 48.79 -103.15 -20.96
N GLU A 351 48.46 -102.67 -19.75
CA GLU A 351 49.04 -103.16 -18.50
C GLU A 351 48.72 -104.65 -18.26
N GLU A 352 47.53 -105.11 -18.63
CA GLU A 352 47.14 -106.52 -18.56
C GLU A 352 47.90 -107.39 -19.56
N TYR A 353 48.03 -106.95 -20.82
CA TYR A 353 48.89 -107.59 -21.82
C TYR A 353 50.36 -107.63 -21.39
N GLN A 354 50.87 -106.55 -20.76
CA GLN A 354 52.24 -106.51 -20.24
C GLN A 354 52.44 -107.54 -19.11
N LYS A 355 51.46 -107.71 -18.21
CA LYS A 355 51.50 -108.78 -17.20
C LYS A 355 51.50 -110.17 -17.83
N GLN A 356 50.60 -110.42 -18.78
CA GLN A 356 50.53 -111.71 -19.50
C GLN A 356 51.84 -112.01 -20.24
N TYR A 357 52.44 -111.02 -20.91
CA TYR A 357 53.74 -111.15 -21.56
C TYR A 357 54.86 -111.47 -20.55
N ASN A 358 54.89 -110.80 -19.40
CA ASN A 358 55.88 -111.07 -18.35
C ASN A 358 55.72 -112.47 -17.72
N VAL A 359 54.48 -112.96 -17.56
CA VAL A 359 54.19 -114.35 -17.14
C VAL A 359 54.69 -115.32 -18.19
N LEU A 360 54.35 -115.13 -19.46
CA LEU A 360 54.81 -115.98 -20.57
C LEU A 360 56.34 -116.02 -20.67
N CYS A 361 57.03 -114.89 -20.52
CA CYS A 361 58.50 -114.86 -20.47
C CYS A 361 59.09 -115.57 -19.24
N SER A 362 58.32 -115.76 -18.17
CA SER A 362 58.73 -116.53 -16.99
C SER A 362 58.53 -118.02 -17.21
N GLU A 363 57.36 -118.42 -17.75
CA GLU A 363 57.07 -119.80 -18.17
C GLU A 363 58.05 -120.30 -19.24
N VAL A 364 58.42 -119.45 -20.21
CA VAL A 364 59.43 -119.78 -21.23
C VAL A 364 60.81 -120.03 -20.61
N LYS A 365 61.22 -119.25 -19.60
CA LYS A 365 62.49 -119.48 -18.88
C LYS A 365 62.46 -120.77 -18.06
N GLU A 366 61.33 -121.07 -17.44
CA GLU A 366 61.13 -122.32 -16.70
C GLU A 366 61.18 -123.53 -17.67
N MET A 367 60.56 -123.40 -18.84
CA MET A 367 60.60 -124.41 -19.90
C MET A 367 62.00 -124.55 -20.54
N GLU A 368 62.76 -123.47 -20.71
CA GLU A 368 64.18 -123.53 -21.11
C GLU A 368 65.01 -124.27 -20.05
N GLY A 369 64.77 -124.06 -18.76
CA GLY A 369 65.39 -124.82 -17.68
C GLY A 369 65.10 -126.32 -17.79
N VAL A 370 63.84 -126.70 -17.97
CA VAL A 370 63.42 -128.10 -18.19
C VAL A 370 64.07 -128.70 -19.45
N ILE A 371 64.27 -127.91 -20.52
CA ILE A 371 64.98 -128.35 -21.73
C ILE A 371 66.47 -128.59 -21.47
N VAL A 372 67.13 -127.74 -20.65
CA VAL A 372 68.52 -127.95 -20.22
C VAL A 372 68.64 -129.22 -19.39
N ASP A 373 67.77 -129.41 -18.39
CA ASP A 373 67.73 -130.60 -17.55
C ASP A 373 67.46 -131.87 -18.38
N LEU A 374 66.53 -131.83 -19.33
CA LEU A 374 66.27 -132.93 -20.26
C LEU A 374 67.46 -133.24 -21.18
N LYS A 375 68.24 -132.23 -21.57
CA LYS A 375 69.43 -132.40 -22.41
C LYS A 375 70.60 -133.01 -21.64
N GLU A 376 70.77 -132.63 -20.37
CA GLU A 376 71.73 -133.28 -19.45
C GLU A 376 71.30 -134.75 -19.19
N ASN A 377 70.03 -134.98 -18.88
CA ASN A 377 69.48 -136.33 -18.69
C ASN A 377 69.59 -137.20 -19.95
N ALA A 378 69.38 -136.64 -21.15
CA ALA A 378 69.59 -137.36 -22.41
C ALA A 378 71.06 -137.75 -22.61
N SER A 379 72.00 -136.85 -22.32
CA SER A 379 73.44 -137.13 -22.40
C SER A 379 73.87 -138.23 -21.42
N ASN A 380 73.30 -138.22 -20.20
CA ASN A 380 73.52 -139.27 -19.20
C ASN A 380 72.89 -140.61 -19.64
N ALA A 381 71.67 -140.60 -20.18
CA ALA A 381 70.99 -141.80 -20.68
C ALA A 381 71.72 -142.41 -21.90
N GLU A 382 72.27 -141.59 -22.79
CA GLU A 382 73.09 -142.02 -23.93
C GLU A 382 74.39 -142.72 -23.46
N SER A 383 75.01 -142.23 -22.38
CA SER A 383 76.16 -142.91 -21.76
C SER A 383 75.79 -144.27 -21.12
N GLN A 384 74.59 -144.39 -20.55
CA GLN A 384 74.10 -145.63 -19.95
C GLN A 384 73.64 -146.66 -21.00
N ALA A 385 73.03 -146.21 -22.11
CA ALA A 385 72.62 -147.09 -23.21
C ALA A 385 73.82 -147.85 -23.82
N ASN A 386 74.93 -147.15 -24.07
CA ASN A 386 76.17 -147.74 -24.58
C ASN A 386 76.82 -148.73 -23.59
N SER A 387 76.49 -148.68 -22.29
CA SER A 387 76.94 -149.65 -21.29
C SER A 387 75.96 -150.83 -21.09
N ALA A 388 74.68 -150.65 -21.43
CA ALA A 388 73.64 -151.67 -21.25
C ALA A 388 73.64 -152.71 -22.38
N GLU A 389 73.97 -152.32 -23.62
CA GLU A 389 74.03 -153.23 -24.78
C GLU A 389 75.06 -154.37 -24.59
N ALA A 390 76.12 -154.13 -23.79
CA ALA A 390 77.11 -155.15 -23.43
C ALA A 390 76.66 -156.15 -22.34
N GLN A 391 75.63 -155.84 -21.55
CA GLN A 391 75.20 -156.66 -20.40
C GLN A 391 73.87 -157.41 -20.60
N CYS A 392 73.07 -157.03 -21.61
CA CYS A 392 71.79 -157.70 -21.94
C CYS A 392 71.90 -159.16 -22.43
N LYS A 393 73.10 -159.77 -22.45
CA LYS A 393 73.31 -161.18 -22.85
C LYS A 393 73.35 -162.18 -21.68
N LEU A 394 73.23 -161.72 -20.43
CA LEU A 394 73.34 -162.55 -19.21
C LEU A 394 72.16 -162.43 -18.23
N LEU A 395 71.15 -161.61 -18.54
CA LEU A 395 70.09 -161.22 -17.59
C LEU A 395 68.67 -161.69 -17.99
N MET A 396 68.58 -162.72 -18.84
CA MET A 396 67.31 -163.28 -19.33
C MET A 396 66.81 -164.48 -18.49
N GLU A 397 67.55 -164.93 -17.47
CA GLU A 397 67.26 -166.18 -16.73
C GLU A 397 66.82 -165.99 -15.26
N THR A 398 66.72 -164.75 -14.73
CA THR A 398 66.76 -164.54 -13.27
C THR A 398 65.86 -163.45 -12.65
N ASN A 399 64.61 -163.23 -13.11
CA ASN A 399 63.65 -162.48 -12.26
C ASN A 399 62.13 -162.71 -12.47
N ASP A 400 61.66 -163.96 -12.45
CA ASP A 400 60.22 -164.29 -12.41
C ASP A 400 59.59 -164.27 -10.98
N GLU A 401 60.35 -163.87 -9.94
CA GLU A 401 59.95 -164.08 -8.52
C GLU A 401 59.63 -162.81 -7.71
N LEU A 402 59.61 -161.61 -8.32
CA LEU A 402 59.12 -160.38 -7.63
C LEU A 402 57.64 -160.06 -7.90
N ASN A 403 56.86 -161.14 -7.93
CA ASN A 403 55.43 -161.12 -7.74
C ASN A 403 55.10 -160.77 -6.26
N LYS A 404 53.89 -160.24 -5.99
CA LYS A 404 53.33 -159.99 -4.64
C LYS A 404 53.98 -158.85 -3.81
N GLN A 405 53.52 -157.61 -4.00
CA GLN A 405 53.00 -156.74 -2.91
C GLN A 405 52.69 -155.30 -3.38
N LEU A 406 51.40 -154.94 -3.47
CA LEU A 406 50.77 -153.84 -2.72
C LEU A 406 49.34 -153.56 -3.24
N ALA A 407 48.36 -153.62 -2.36
CA ALA A 407 46.97 -153.31 -2.64
C ALA A 407 46.28 -152.65 -1.42
N LEU A 408 45.29 -151.79 -1.70
CA LEU A 408 44.26 -151.21 -0.80
C LEU A 408 44.65 -150.08 0.17
N LEU A 409 43.95 -148.94 0.09
CA LEU A 409 43.15 -148.36 1.19
C LEU A 409 42.13 -147.31 0.68
N LYS A 410 41.30 -146.74 1.58
CA LYS A 410 39.89 -146.42 1.27
C LYS A 410 39.21 -145.47 2.29
N ASP A 411 38.29 -144.61 1.79
CA ASP A 411 37.08 -144.04 2.47
C ASP A 411 37.15 -142.70 3.28
N GLY A 412 35.97 -142.04 3.45
CA GLY A 412 35.65 -141.10 4.54
C GLY A 412 35.00 -139.74 4.20
N GLY A 413 33.92 -139.34 4.90
CA GLY A 413 33.30 -137.99 4.79
C GLY A 413 32.42 -137.58 6.00
N GLY A 414 31.94 -136.32 6.09
CA GLY A 414 31.06 -135.84 7.19
C GLY A 414 30.70 -134.34 7.20
N LYS A 415 29.66 -133.93 7.95
CA LYS A 415 29.14 -132.55 8.15
C LYS A 415 28.57 -132.35 9.58
N SER A 416 28.73 -131.17 10.22
CA SER A 416 27.71 -130.47 11.06
C SER A 416 28.27 -129.27 11.85
N GLU A 417 27.91 -128.01 11.51
CA GLU A 417 28.24 -126.81 12.35
C GLU A 417 27.37 -125.53 12.08
N ARG A 418 26.14 -125.66 11.56
CA ARG A 418 25.41 -124.53 10.92
C ARG A 418 24.21 -123.94 11.69
N ILE A 419 23.84 -124.46 12.86
CA ILE A 419 22.54 -124.16 13.49
C ILE A 419 22.63 -123.09 14.61
N GLU A 420 23.62 -123.16 15.51
CA GLU A 420 23.75 -122.19 16.63
C GLU A 420 24.10 -120.75 16.20
N SER A 421 24.77 -120.59 15.06
CA SER A 421 25.21 -119.29 14.55
C SER A 421 24.05 -118.42 14.03
N LEU A 422 22.95 -119.03 13.58
CA LEU A 422 21.76 -118.32 13.07
C LEU A 422 20.88 -117.79 14.21
N GLU A 423 20.76 -118.50 15.33
CA GLU A 423 19.90 -118.08 16.45
C GLU A 423 20.45 -116.86 17.19
N ARG A 424 21.79 -116.71 17.23
CA ARG A 424 22.48 -115.55 17.83
C ARG A 424 22.26 -114.27 17.01
N LEU A 425 22.35 -114.36 15.68
CA LEU A 425 22.11 -113.24 14.75
C LEU A 425 20.67 -112.72 14.82
N LEU A 426 19.69 -113.61 15.03
CA LEU A 426 18.28 -113.23 15.09
C LEU A 426 17.96 -112.34 16.30
N ARG A 427 18.55 -112.61 17.47
CA ARG A 427 18.33 -111.81 18.70
C ARG A 427 18.99 -110.43 18.60
N GLU A 428 20.17 -110.32 18.00
CA GLU A 428 20.84 -109.02 17.82
C GLU A 428 20.14 -108.13 16.79
N SER A 429 19.58 -108.72 15.72
CA SER A 429 18.76 -107.99 14.74
C SER A 429 17.54 -107.31 15.38
N ASN A 430 16.84 -108.02 16.27
CA ASN A 430 15.63 -107.52 16.92
C ASN A 430 15.91 -106.34 17.88
N LEU A 431 17.06 -106.39 18.58
CA LEU A 431 17.54 -105.27 19.42
C LEU A 431 17.88 -104.02 18.59
N ARG A 432 18.52 -104.17 17.42
CA ARG A 432 18.73 -103.03 16.50
C ARG A 432 17.43 -102.45 15.97
N GLN A 433 16.43 -103.30 15.68
CA GLN A 433 15.14 -102.85 15.19
C GLN A 433 14.40 -101.99 16.23
N GLN A 434 14.41 -102.36 17.52
CA GLN A 434 13.80 -101.53 18.57
C GLN A 434 14.53 -100.19 18.76
N HIS A 435 15.87 -100.17 18.71
CA HIS A 435 16.63 -98.91 18.77
C HIS A 435 16.35 -98.00 17.56
N ALA A 436 16.19 -98.57 16.36
CA ALA A 436 15.83 -97.82 15.17
C ALA A 436 14.41 -97.23 15.26
N ILE A 437 13.44 -97.96 15.81
CA ILE A 437 12.06 -97.47 16.04
C ILE A 437 12.07 -96.32 17.05
N ALA A 438 12.69 -96.49 18.22
CA ALA A 438 12.77 -95.42 19.23
C ALA A 438 13.48 -94.16 18.70
N SER A 439 14.53 -94.34 17.88
CA SER A 439 15.20 -93.22 17.22
C SER A 439 14.33 -92.54 16.15
N ALA A 440 13.48 -93.30 15.44
CA ALA A 440 12.56 -92.76 14.45
C ALA A 440 11.43 -91.96 15.12
N GLU A 441 10.82 -92.52 16.18
CA GLU A 441 9.78 -91.85 16.98
C GLU A 441 10.31 -90.53 17.58
N ALA A 442 11.49 -90.55 18.21
CA ALA A 442 12.13 -89.34 18.73
C ALA A 442 12.43 -88.30 17.63
N SER A 443 12.77 -88.74 16.41
CA SER A 443 12.97 -87.83 15.27
C SER A 443 11.67 -87.24 14.73
N GLN A 444 10.58 -88.02 14.74
CA GLN A 444 9.25 -87.60 14.30
C GLN A 444 8.60 -86.63 15.28
N GLU A 445 8.75 -86.86 16.60
CA GLU A 445 8.31 -85.92 17.62
C GLU A 445 9.08 -84.58 17.53
N LYS A 446 10.41 -84.64 17.31
CA LYS A 446 11.23 -83.45 17.02
C LYS A 446 10.75 -82.71 15.76
N GLN A 447 10.37 -83.42 14.70
CA GLN A 447 9.82 -82.82 13.48
C GLN A 447 8.44 -82.17 13.72
N SER A 448 7.59 -82.79 14.53
CA SER A 448 6.28 -82.23 14.93
C SER A 448 6.45 -80.92 15.74
N MET A 449 7.36 -80.91 16.72
CA MET A 449 7.75 -79.71 17.47
C MET A 449 8.24 -78.58 16.56
N LEU A 450 9.10 -78.89 15.57
CA LEU A 450 9.57 -77.92 14.60
C LEU A 450 8.42 -77.36 13.73
N TYR A 451 7.48 -78.20 13.28
CA TYR A 451 6.31 -77.72 12.53
C TYR A 451 5.39 -76.81 13.35
N SER A 452 5.18 -77.10 14.64
CA SER A 452 4.43 -76.19 15.53
C SER A 452 5.15 -74.85 15.66
N THR A 453 6.48 -74.88 15.89
CA THR A 453 7.31 -73.68 16.03
C THR A 453 7.29 -72.83 14.75
N ILE A 454 7.39 -73.45 13.57
CA ILE A 454 7.29 -72.77 12.27
C ILE A 454 5.93 -72.08 12.12
N LYS A 455 4.83 -72.78 12.45
CA LYS A 455 3.47 -72.23 12.36
C LYS A 455 3.27 -71.02 13.28
N ASP A 456 3.83 -71.05 14.49
CA ASP A 456 3.78 -69.91 15.40
C ASP A 456 4.61 -68.72 14.86
N MET A 457 5.77 -68.99 14.25
CA MET A 457 6.59 -67.98 13.56
C MET A 457 5.88 -67.38 12.33
N GLU A 458 5.12 -68.17 11.56
CA GLU A 458 4.29 -67.69 10.45
C GLU A 458 3.18 -66.75 10.93
N HIS A 459 2.54 -67.05 12.07
CA HIS A 459 1.56 -66.17 12.70
C HIS A 459 2.19 -64.83 13.13
N VAL A 460 3.40 -64.86 13.72
CA VAL A 460 4.15 -63.65 14.08
C VAL A 460 4.56 -62.85 12.84
N MET A 461 5.04 -63.50 11.77
CA MET A 461 5.33 -62.84 10.49
C MET A 461 4.10 -62.15 9.90
N LYS A 462 2.92 -62.78 9.98
CA LYS A 462 1.66 -62.23 9.46
C LYS A 462 1.19 -61.01 10.27
N ASP A 463 1.29 -61.07 11.60
CA ASP A 463 1.01 -59.93 12.48
C ASP A 463 1.98 -58.76 12.21
N ILE A 464 3.29 -59.02 12.19
CA ILE A 464 4.32 -58.01 11.86
C ILE A 464 4.05 -57.39 10.48
N LYS A 465 3.76 -58.20 9.45
CA LYS A 465 3.45 -57.68 8.10
C LYS A 465 2.24 -56.74 8.11
N SER A 466 1.18 -57.08 8.86
CA SER A 466 0.01 -56.21 9.00
C SER A 466 0.33 -54.89 9.74
N LYS A 467 1.22 -54.94 10.75
CA LYS A 467 1.70 -53.77 11.49
C LYS A 467 2.60 -52.88 10.63
N VAL A 468 3.44 -53.47 9.78
CA VAL A 468 4.27 -52.76 8.81
C VAL A 468 3.39 -52.00 7.81
N SER A 469 2.45 -52.66 7.13
CA SER A 469 1.56 -51.95 6.18
C SER A 469 0.70 -50.87 6.83
N LYS A 470 0.36 -51.01 8.12
CA LYS A 470 -0.33 -49.96 8.90
C LYS A 470 0.60 -48.83 9.37
N ALA A 471 1.90 -49.07 9.48
CA ALA A 471 2.90 -48.04 9.76
C ALA A 471 3.28 -47.28 8.49
N GLU A 472 3.43 -47.99 7.36
CA GLU A 472 3.68 -47.50 6.01
C GLU A 472 2.58 -46.50 5.57
N SER A 473 1.32 -46.94 5.52
CA SER A 473 0.16 -46.05 5.24
C SER A 473 -0.02 -44.87 6.21
N ARG A 474 0.59 -44.93 7.41
CA ARG A 474 0.64 -43.78 8.34
C ARG A 474 1.83 -42.86 8.07
N ALA A 475 2.94 -43.39 7.57
CA ALA A 475 4.08 -42.62 7.10
C ALA A 475 3.68 -41.85 5.84
N ASP A 476 3.06 -42.50 4.85
CA ASP A 476 2.52 -41.88 3.63
C ASP A 476 1.58 -40.72 3.99
N SER A 477 0.58 -40.97 4.85
CA SER A 477 -0.37 -39.94 5.32
C SER A 477 0.28 -38.82 6.17
N ALA A 478 1.47 -39.05 6.74
CA ALA A 478 2.24 -38.02 7.42
C ALA A 478 3.11 -37.23 6.44
N GLU A 479 3.65 -37.87 5.40
CA GLU A 479 4.37 -37.25 4.30
C GLU A 479 3.45 -36.30 3.51
N ASP A 480 2.26 -36.75 3.11
CA ASP A 480 1.22 -35.91 2.49
C ASP A 480 0.95 -34.63 3.31
N LYS A 481 0.82 -34.77 4.64
CA LYS A 481 0.60 -33.63 5.54
C LYS A 481 1.81 -32.71 5.63
N CYS A 482 3.03 -33.27 5.61
CA CYS A 482 4.26 -32.48 5.58
C CYS A 482 4.41 -31.72 4.25
N VAL A 483 4.00 -32.31 3.12
CA VAL A 483 3.96 -31.62 1.82
C VAL A 483 2.97 -30.45 1.87
N ILE A 484 1.71 -30.69 2.27
CA ILE A 484 0.68 -29.64 2.38
C ILE A 484 1.10 -28.51 3.34
N LEU A 485 1.70 -28.86 4.49
CA LEU A 485 2.24 -27.87 5.43
C LEU A 485 3.43 -27.10 4.85
N SER A 486 4.28 -27.76 4.06
CA SER A 486 5.41 -27.10 3.38
C SER A 486 4.93 -26.13 2.30
N GLU A 487 3.95 -26.52 1.49
CA GLU A 487 3.34 -25.67 0.45
C GLU A 487 2.68 -24.44 1.09
N SER A 488 1.81 -24.64 2.09
CA SER A 488 1.16 -23.55 2.83
C SER A 488 2.17 -22.62 3.52
N ASN A 489 3.29 -23.16 4.04
CA ASN A 489 4.36 -22.36 4.62
C ASN A 489 5.15 -21.58 3.56
N THR A 490 5.34 -22.12 2.34
CA THR A 490 5.91 -21.36 1.23
C THR A 490 4.99 -20.23 0.77
N ASP A 491 3.68 -20.47 0.67
CA ASP A 491 2.69 -19.45 0.30
C ASP A 491 2.69 -18.30 1.32
N LEU A 492 2.54 -18.61 2.62
CA LEU A 492 2.63 -17.64 3.72
C LEU A 492 3.93 -16.83 3.69
N ASN A 493 5.06 -17.48 3.38
CA ASN A 493 6.33 -16.78 3.26
C ASN A 493 6.37 -15.85 2.03
N THR A 494 5.70 -16.18 0.91
CA THR A 494 5.58 -15.23 -0.22
C THR A 494 4.69 -14.03 0.13
N GLU A 495 3.58 -14.23 0.85
CA GLU A 495 2.71 -13.14 1.33
C GLU A 495 3.44 -12.22 2.31
N LEU A 496 4.21 -12.77 3.25
CA LEU A 496 5.03 -12.01 4.19
C LEU A 496 6.05 -11.13 3.44
N ASN A 497 6.76 -11.70 2.46
CA ASN A 497 7.73 -10.94 1.66
C ASN A 497 7.06 -9.85 0.80
N LEU A 498 5.87 -10.11 0.23
CA LEU A 498 5.08 -9.09 -0.46
C LEU A 498 4.71 -7.94 0.49
N LEU A 499 4.15 -8.27 1.66
CA LEU A 499 3.75 -7.29 2.67
C LEU A 499 4.94 -6.47 3.16
N LYS A 500 6.10 -7.11 3.36
CA LYS A 500 7.35 -6.45 3.72
C LYS A 500 7.83 -5.48 2.62
N SER A 501 7.85 -5.88 1.35
CA SER A 501 8.23 -4.97 0.26
C SER A 501 7.29 -3.77 0.15
N ARG A 502 5.99 -3.97 0.41
CA ARG A 502 5.00 -2.90 0.42
C ARG A 502 5.17 -1.97 1.62
N LEU A 503 5.58 -2.49 2.77
CA LEU A 503 5.95 -1.70 3.95
C LEU A 503 7.18 -0.84 3.67
N GLU A 504 8.25 -1.41 3.11
CA GLU A 504 9.46 -0.67 2.70
C GLU A 504 9.14 0.46 1.70
N CYS A 505 8.24 0.22 0.72
CA CYS A 505 7.76 1.27 -0.18
C CYS A 505 6.98 2.39 0.53
N LEU A 506 6.12 2.04 1.50
CA LEU A 506 5.36 3.02 2.28
C LEU A 506 6.28 3.83 3.22
N GLU A 507 7.27 3.20 3.83
CA GLU A 507 8.29 3.83 4.67
C GLU A 507 9.14 4.82 3.86
N GLY A 508 9.57 4.44 2.65
CA GLY A 508 10.25 5.33 1.72
C GLY A 508 9.41 6.53 1.29
N SER A 509 8.11 6.32 0.99
CA SER A 509 7.17 7.39 0.66
C SER A 509 6.93 8.35 1.84
N LEU A 510 6.79 7.80 3.05
CA LEU A 510 6.65 8.59 4.27
C LEU A 510 7.88 9.46 4.52
N HIS A 511 9.09 8.92 4.32
CA HIS A 511 10.33 9.68 4.45
C HIS A 511 10.40 10.83 3.43
N GLN A 512 10.05 10.57 2.17
CA GLN A 512 10.00 11.59 1.12
C GLN A 512 8.99 12.71 1.42
N VAL A 513 7.82 12.36 1.97
CA VAL A 513 6.81 13.35 2.40
C VAL A 513 7.32 14.20 3.57
N GLU A 514 8.00 13.61 4.55
CA GLU A 514 8.57 14.35 5.68
C GLU A 514 9.73 15.25 5.24
N GLU A 515 10.60 14.82 4.32
CA GLU A 515 11.62 15.67 3.69
C GLU A 515 10.99 16.86 2.94
N ALA A 516 9.95 16.61 2.13
CA ALA A 516 9.25 17.66 1.39
C ALA A 516 8.56 18.68 2.33
N LYS A 517 7.95 18.20 3.42
CA LYS A 517 7.36 19.02 4.48
C LYS A 517 8.41 19.88 5.19
N VAL A 518 9.57 19.32 5.55
CA VAL A 518 10.69 20.07 6.14
C VAL A 518 11.25 21.11 5.17
N ALA A 519 11.37 20.78 3.88
CA ALA A 519 11.79 21.72 2.84
C ALA A 519 10.78 22.89 2.69
N SER A 520 9.48 22.59 2.64
CA SER A 520 8.40 23.58 2.57
C SER A 520 8.39 24.49 3.81
N ALA A 521 8.45 23.93 5.02
CA ALA A 521 8.52 24.70 6.27
C ALA A 521 9.74 25.64 6.31
N LYS A 522 10.90 25.18 5.80
CA LYS A 522 12.10 26.01 5.67
C LYS A 522 11.92 27.16 4.68
N ASP A 523 11.16 26.95 3.61
CA ASP A 523 10.90 27.95 2.58
C ASP A 523 9.86 28.99 3.00
N ILE A 524 8.75 28.56 3.61
CA ILE A 524 7.80 29.42 4.34
C ILE A 524 8.58 30.28 5.35
N GLY A 525 9.51 29.69 6.10
CA GLY A 525 10.39 30.41 7.02
C GLY A 525 11.31 31.46 6.36
N LYS A 526 11.60 31.38 5.06
CA LYS A 526 12.26 32.46 4.29
C LYS A 526 11.24 33.53 3.89
N HIS A 527 10.10 33.12 3.33
CA HIS A 527 9.04 34.03 2.89
C HIS A 527 8.53 34.90 4.04
N THR A 528 8.27 34.33 5.23
CA THR A 528 7.90 35.08 6.45
C THR A 528 8.97 36.09 6.86
N LYS A 529 10.26 35.79 6.69
CA LYS A 529 11.36 36.75 6.97
C LYS A 529 11.40 37.89 5.95
N VAL A 530 11.09 37.64 4.68
CA VAL A 530 10.98 38.69 3.65
C VAL A 530 9.75 39.56 3.91
N LEU A 531 8.58 38.94 4.14
CA LEU A 531 7.35 39.64 4.48
C LEU A 531 7.53 40.53 5.72
N LYS A 532 8.16 40.01 6.79
CA LYS A 532 8.46 40.80 8.00
C LYS A 532 9.32 42.03 7.70
N LYS A 533 10.30 41.93 6.79
CA LYS A 533 11.10 43.10 6.36
C LYS A 533 10.26 44.10 5.59
N LEU A 534 9.43 43.65 4.64
CA LEU A 534 8.56 44.51 3.84
C LEU A 534 7.51 45.23 4.71
N VAL A 535 6.86 44.53 5.65
CA VAL A 535 5.91 45.12 6.60
C VAL A 535 6.60 46.18 7.48
N MET A 536 7.84 45.93 7.91
CA MET A 536 8.62 46.90 8.69
C MET A 536 9.01 48.14 7.85
N GLN A 537 9.36 47.97 6.57
CA GLN A 537 9.59 49.08 5.65
C GLN A 537 8.30 49.87 5.38
N LEU A 538 7.17 49.19 5.17
CA LEU A 538 5.86 49.81 4.95
C LEU A 538 5.41 50.64 6.17
N ALA A 539 5.69 50.16 7.39
CA ALA A 539 5.43 50.92 8.61
C ALA A 539 6.27 52.21 8.69
N VAL A 540 7.55 52.16 8.32
CA VAL A 540 8.43 53.34 8.25
C VAL A 540 7.95 54.33 7.19
N GLU A 541 7.55 53.86 6.01
CA GLU A 541 7.02 54.73 4.95
C GLU A 541 5.67 55.34 5.30
N ARG A 542 4.76 54.60 5.96
CA ARG A 542 3.50 55.15 6.50
C ARG A 542 3.78 56.28 7.50
N GLU A 543 4.72 56.10 8.41
CA GLU A 543 5.12 57.13 9.37
C GLU A 543 5.81 58.33 8.71
N ARG A 544 6.60 58.10 7.65
CA ARG A 544 7.19 59.17 6.82
C ARG A 544 6.10 60.00 6.11
N LEU A 545 5.14 59.34 5.48
CA LEU A 545 4.01 59.99 4.81
C LEU A 545 3.11 60.74 5.80
N LYS A 546 2.82 60.17 6.98
CA LYS A 546 2.08 60.82 8.07
C LYS A 546 2.74 62.14 8.51
N LYS A 547 4.06 62.17 8.62
CA LYS A 547 4.85 63.39 8.91
C LYS A 547 4.83 64.40 7.76
N GLN A 548 4.83 63.96 6.51
CA GLN A 548 4.70 64.86 5.36
C GLN A 548 3.31 65.49 5.30
N LEU A 549 2.24 64.70 5.53
CA LEU A 549 0.86 65.18 5.60
C LEU A 549 0.65 66.18 6.74
N SER A 550 1.16 65.92 7.95
CA SER A 550 1.01 66.88 9.05
C SER A 550 1.78 68.18 8.82
N SER A 551 2.95 68.12 8.19
CA SER A 551 3.68 69.31 7.74
C SER A 551 2.87 70.12 6.73
N LEU A 552 2.34 69.46 5.68
CA LEU A 552 1.56 70.11 4.63
C LEU A 552 0.24 70.70 5.16
N ALA A 553 -0.45 69.99 6.06
CA ALA A 553 -1.64 70.50 6.74
C ALA A 553 -1.34 71.75 7.58
N SER A 554 -0.19 71.81 8.25
CA SER A 554 0.24 73.00 8.99
C SER A 554 0.57 74.19 8.06
N GLU A 555 1.15 73.92 6.89
CA GLU A 555 1.43 74.94 5.87
C GLU A 555 0.14 75.46 5.23
N ASN A 556 -0.80 74.58 4.86
CA ASN A 556 -2.13 74.95 4.38
C ASN A 556 -2.86 75.83 5.40
N LYS A 557 -2.83 75.48 6.69
CA LYS A 557 -3.41 76.31 7.76
C LYS A 557 -2.81 77.72 7.83
N ILE A 558 -1.51 77.86 7.58
CA ILE A 558 -0.84 79.17 7.49
C ILE A 558 -1.27 79.94 6.23
N LEU A 559 -1.40 79.27 5.08
CA LEU A 559 -1.84 79.87 3.82
C LEU A 559 -3.30 80.35 3.89
N VAL A 560 -4.20 79.55 4.47
CA VAL A 560 -5.60 79.91 4.73
C VAL A 560 -5.68 81.16 5.62
N VAL A 561 -4.89 81.24 6.70
CA VAL A 561 -4.85 82.44 7.56
C VAL A 561 -4.36 83.67 6.78
N LYS A 562 -3.36 83.53 5.89
CA LYS A 562 -2.90 84.62 5.02
C LYS A 562 -3.99 85.09 4.04
N LEU A 563 -4.73 84.16 3.42
CA LEU A 563 -5.85 84.49 2.52
C LEU A 563 -6.98 85.24 3.24
N LYS A 564 -7.36 84.79 4.45
CA LYS A 564 -8.35 85.48 5.29
C LYS A 564 -7.88 86.86 5.77
N GLN A 565 -6.57 87.10 5.83
CA GLN A 565 -6.00 88.43 6.09
C GLN A 565 -6.00 89.33 4.85
N THR A 566 -5.76 88.81 3.64
CA THR A 566 -5.83 89.60 2.40
C THR A 566 -7.25 90.00 2.01
N ASN A 567 -8.27 89.24 2.40
CA ASN A 567 -9.68 89.55 2.12
C ASN A 567 -10.31 90.60 3.06
N LYS A 568 -9.53 91.29 3.91
CA LYS A 568 -10.00 92.33 4.84
C LYS A 568 -9.65 93.76 4.42
N HIS A 569 -9.90 94.13 3.16
CA HIS A 569 -9.95 95.52 2.72
C HIS A 569 -11.07 95.75 1.68
N PRO A 570 -11.83 96.86 1.74
CA PRO A 570 -13.01 97.08 0.88
C PRO A 570 -12.73 97.95 -0.37
N SER A 571 -13.76 98.03 -1.24
CA SER A 571 -13.88 98.86 -2.46
C SER A 571 -13.14 98.29 -3.71
N GLN A 572 -13.64 98.37 -4.94
CA GLN A 572 -14.76 99.15 -5.51
C GLN A 572 -15.35 98.48 -6.79
N GLU A 573 -16.60 98.79 -7.16
CA GLU A 573 -17.20 98.41 -8.46
C GLU A 573 -16.48 99.05 -9.67
N VAL A 574 -16.43 98.35 -10.81
CA VAL A 574 -17.17 98.68 -12.06
C VAL A 574 -16.74 97.74 -13.21
N SER A 575 -17.69 97.46 -14.10
CA SER A 575 -17.68 96.50 -15.21
C SER A 575 -16.65 96.73 -16.34
N VAL A 576 -16.19 95.62 -16.96
CA VAL A 576 -16.22 95.40 -18.43
C VAL A 576 -16.43 93.91 -18.72
N THR A 577 -17.24 93.60 -19.72
CA THR A 577 -17.54 92.26 -20.26
C THR A 577 -16.34 91.56 -20.93
N LEU A 578 -16.18 90.26 -20.71
CA LEU A 578 -15.59 89.35 -21.69
C LEU A 578 -16.19 87.95 -21.54
N ALA A 579 -16.44 87.29 -22.66
CA ALA A 579 -17.22 86.06 -22.75
C ALA A 579 -16.40 84.88 -23.28
N THR A 580 -17.01 83.70 -23.21
CA THR A 580 -16.68 82.43 -23.87
C THR A 580 -15.39 81.72 -23.44
N ASP A 581 -15.63 80.62 -22.73
CA ASP A 581 -14.74 79.47 -22.57
C ASP A 581 -14.18 78.97 -23.89
N HIS A 582 -12.94 78.48 -23.87
CA HIS A 582 -12.50 77.44 -24.80
C HIS A 582 -11.30 76.66 -24.24
N GLU A 583 -11.53 75.74 -23.30
CA GLU A 583 -10.58 74.65 -23.10
C GLU A 583 -10.80 73.59 -24.19
N VAL A 584 -9.71 73.17 -24.84
CA VAL A 584 -9.74 72.36 -26.06
C VAL A 584 -9.57 70.89 -25.70
N ASP A 585 -10.57 70.06 -26.02
CA ASP A 585 -10.41 68.61 -26.10
C ASP A 585 -9.29 68.25 -27.11
N ARG A 586 -8.26 67.54 -26.62
CA ARG A 586 -7.46 66.62 -27.45
C ARG A 586 -7.09 65.35 -26.68
N THR A 587 -7.95 64.35 -26.84
CA THR A 587 -7.50 62.95 -26.96
C THR A 587 -6.19 62.79 -27.74
N TRP A 588 -5.31 61.88 -27.30
CA TRP A 588 -4.57 61.04 -28.25
C TRP A 588 -4.16 59.67 -27.72
N LYS A 589 -4.17 58.72 -28.65
CA LYS A 589 -3.93 57.28 -28.49
C LYS A 589 -2.51 56.94 -28.95
N ASN A 590 -1.90 55.99 -28.24
CA ASN A 590 -1.02 54.93 -28.75
C ASN A 590 0.43 55.22 -29.20
N SER A 591 1.31 54.37 -28.67
CA SER A 591 2.29 53.50 -29.38
C SER A 591 3.78 53.84 -29.47
N SER A 592 4.56 52.76 -29.27
CA SER A 592 5.80 52.38 -29.97
C SER A 592 7.16 52.94 -29.55
N ALA A 593 7.86 52.16 -28.73
CA ALA A 593 9.22 51.63 -28.92
C ALA A 593 10.35 52.49 -29.56
N ASN A 594 11.51 52.55 -28.88
CA ASN A 594 12.69 51.75 -29.27
C ASN A 594 13.85 51.86 -28.23
N ASP A 595 14.73 50.87 -28.26
CA ASP A 595 15.83 50.64 -27.29
C ASP A 595 17.07 51.53 -27.47
N SER A 596 17.92 51.59 -26.43
CA SER A 596 19.39 51.69 -26.57
C SER A 596 20.14 51.22 -25.31
N GLU A 597 20.29 49.90 -25.23
CA GLU A 597 21.52 49.16 -24.87
C GLU A 597 22.78 49.95 -24.43
N VAL A 598 23.35 49.57 -23.26
CA VAL A 598 24.81 49.49 -23.04
C VAL A 598 25.14 48.25 -22.19
N MET A 599 26.10 47.44 -22.65
CA MET A 599 26.58 46.19 -22.03
C MET A 599 27.47 46.39 -20.80
N PHE A 600 27.60 45.33 -19.99
CA PHE A 600 28.93 44.75 -19.69
C PHE A 600 28.86 43.21 -19.61
N ALA A 601 29.84 42.55 -20.24
CA ALA A 601 30.07 41.09 -20.20
C ALA A 601 30.74 40.68 -18.86
N ASP A 602 31.02 39.41 -18.52
CA ASP A 602 31.36 38.26 -19.36
C ASP A 602 31.28 36.91 -18.60
N SER A 603 31.52 35.80 -19.33
CA SER A 603 31.87 34.43 -18.88
C SER A 603 30.74 33.49 -18.41
N MET A 604 30.18 32.78 -19.40
CA MET A 604 29.76 31.37 -19.27
C MET A 604 30.87 30.46 -19.87
N PRO A 605 30.90 29.15 -19.56
CA PRO A 605 30.41 28.16 -20.53
C PRO A 605 29.59 27.02 -19.87
N ASP A 606 28.44 26.55 -20.39
CA ASP A 606 28.15 25.80 -21.64
C ASP A 606 28.08 24.27 -21.32
N ALA A 607 27.19 23.42 -21.83
CA ALA A 607 26.22 23.54 -22.94
C ALA A 607 24.96 22.66 -22.73
N ASP A 608 23.93 22.90 -23.58
CA ASP A 608 22.95 21.94 -24.14
C ASP A 608 21.96 21.15 -23.22
N THR A 609 20.69 20.94 -23.61
CA THR A 609 19.89 21.42 -24.77
C THR A 609 18.40 21.47 -24.41
N VAL A 610 17.71 22.62 -24.59
CA VAL A 610 16.24 22.66 -24.57
C VAL A 610 15.69 23.46 -25.76
N ARG A 611 15.19 22.69 -26.74
CA ARG A 611 14.01 22.93 -27.60
C ARG A 611 13.60 24.39 -27.87
N ARG A 612 13.78 24.81 -29.12
CA ARG A 612 12.76 25.56 -29.87
C ARG A 612 12.24 24.70 -31.02
N ILE A 613 10.94 24.46 -31.08
CA ILE A 613 10.23 24.26 -32.35
C ILE A 613 8.93 25.08 -32.27
N ASP A 614 8.61 25.68 -33.40
CA ASP A 614 7.55 26.66 -33.64
C ASP A 614 6.13 26.11 -33.45
N ALA A 615 5.18 26.99 -33.13
CA ALA A 615 3.76 26.66 -33.06
C ALA A 615 3.05 27.12 -34.34
N GLY A 616 2.99 26.24 -35.35
CA GLY A 616 2.50 26.63 -36.68
C GLY A 616 1.89 25.52 -37.54
N VAL A 617 0.57 25.33 -37.40
CA VAL A 617 -0.38 24.83 -38.43
C VAL A 617 -0.37 23.31 -38.75
N LEU A 618 -1.58 22.79 -39.05
CA LEU A 618 -2.00 21.41 -39.38
C LEU A 618 -2.09 20.45 -38.15
N ASN A 619 -3.10 19.57 -37.99
CA ASN A 619 -4.11 19.10 -38.95
C ASN A 619 -5.45 18.67 -38.29
N VAL A 620 -6.27 19.62 -37.79
CA VAL A 620 -7.58 19.33 -37.11
C VAL A 620 -8.53 18.46 -37.97
N LYS A 621 -8.40 18.52 -39.30
CA LYS A 621 -9.21 17.75 -40.25
C LYS A 621 -9.08 16.24 -40.08
N HIS A 622 -7.97 15.72 -39.56
CA HIS A 622 -7.80 14.27 -39.34
C HIS A 622 -8.51 13.79 -38.05
N PHE A 623 -8.50 14.59 -36.99
CA PHE A 623 -9.20 14.25 -35.73
C PHE A 623 -10.72 14.17 -35.92
N PHE A 624 -11.30 15.11 -36.70
CA PHE A 624 -12.73 15.11 -36.98
C PHE A 624 -13.15 13.90 -37.82
N MET A 625 -12.36 13.54 -38.84
CA MET A 625 -12.62 12.34 -39.66
C MET A 625 -12.50 11.04 -38.84
N LEU A 626 -11.55 10.97 -37.90
CA LEU A 626 -11.42 9.82 -37.00
C LEU A 626 -12.62 9.69 -36.06
N SER A 627 -13.10 10.80 -35.48
CA SER A 627 -14.29 10.83 -34.63
C SER A 627 -15.55 10.39 -35.35
N VAL A 628 -15.74 10.79 -36.62
CA VAL A 628 -16.88 10.37 -37.45
C VAL A 628 -16.76 8.89 -37.83
N LEU A 629 -15.55 8.38 -38.08
CA LEU A 629 -15.33 6.96 -38.36
C LEU A 629 -15.70 6.06 -37.17
N VAL A 630 -15.32 6.46 -35.94
CA VAL A 630 -15.67 5.73 -34.71
C VAL A 630 -17.18 5.72 -34.48
N LEU A 631 -17.87 6.84 -34.68
CA LEU A 631 -19.33 6.91 -34.59
C LEU A 631 -20.04 6.02 -35.62
N LEU A 632 -19.53 5.96 -36.87
CA LEU A 632 -20.07 5.08 -37.90
C LEU A 632 -19.87 3.60 -37.56
N VAL A 633 -18.71 3.21 -37.02
CA VAL A 633 -18.46 1.83 -36.58
C VAL A 633 -19.39 1.45 -35.43
N SER A 634 -19.56 2.31 -34.42
CA SER A 634 -20.51 2.06 -33.33
C SER A 634 -21.96 1.92 -33.81
N ALA A 635 -22.41 2.75 -34.76
CA ALA A 635 -23.75 2.64 -35.34
C ALA A 635 -23.95 1.31 -36.12
N VAL A 636 -22.95 0.87 -36.87
CA VAL A 636 -22.98 -0.42 -37.59
C VAL A 636 -22.95 -1.62 -36.63
N THR A 637 -22.24 -1.53 -35.50
CA THR A 637 -22.31 -2.58 -34.47
C THR A 637 -23.66 -2.61 -33.77
N TYR A 638 -24.30 -1.46 -33.53
CA TYR A 638 -25.61 -1.39 -32.89
C TYR A 638 -26.71 -2.00 -33.79
N LEU A 639 -26.72 -1.65 -35.07
CA LEU A 639 -27.68 -2.18 -36.05
C LEU A 639 -27.51 -3.69 -36.36
N ASN A 640 -26.32 -4.26 -36.17
CA ASN A 640 -26.10 -5.70 -36.37
C ASN A 640 -26.49 -6.57 -35.16
N VAL A 641 -26.71 -5.97 -33.99
CA VAL A 641 -27.18 -6.70 -32.79
C VAL A 641 -28.69 -6.96 -32.85
N ASP A 642 -29.48 -6.04 -33.44
CA ASP A 642 -30.94 -6.18 -33.57
C ASP A 642 -31.41 -7.10 -34.72
N VAL A 643 -30.49 -7.72 -35.48
CA VAL A 643 -30.82 -8.60 -36.63
C VAL A 643 -30.59 -10.09 -36.33
N ASN A 644 -30.08 -10.44 -35.15
CA ASN A 644 -29.86 -11.84 -34.71
C ASN A 644 -30.62 -12.17 -33.41
N LEU A 645 -31.95 -11.98 -33.41
CA LEU A 645 -32.88 -12.52 -32.42
C LEU A 645 -34.10 -13.14 -33.09
#